data_AF-A0A1F3K4Y9-F1
#
_entry.id   AF-A0A1F3K4Y9-F1
#
_cell.length_a   1.000
_cell.length_b   1.000
_cell.length_c   1.000
_cell.angle_alpha   90.00
_cell.angle_beta   90.00
_cell.angle_gamma   90.00
#
_symmetry.space_group_name_H-M   'P 1'
#
loop_
_entity.id
_entity.type
_entity.pdbx_description
1 polymer ?
#
loop_
_entity_poly.entity_id
_entity_poly.type
_entity_poly.pdbx_seq_one_letter_code
_entity_poly.pdbx_strand_id
1 'polypeptide(L)'
;MKKFNAILFVFAISFCASAQTISTVLKDNSDNFFEVIKEVEIRDNDILLNSTEKEKKGYARWRAFWENRVDESGKMTTYVDTWKNHYFNESSLQNRSISTSNLDMEWEQLGPFETSSFRNWQGRCQSICVHPTDNSIVYLGTMGSGVFKSTNALEANPTQVQWECITKQFASLGAYDIELHPLNPEIIYFIGSFYSNGLVSTRNYSVGLFKSIDGGETWELEMEVNPEDEIFLTNIMFDPNDSNIMYLLSNRGIFRKDYRGTDGWVYTELDFDAQLWEMEINPTNSDEIYLSGKNFIYNSEDGGQTYNDITSEVDPTDLGFYYCVDYNLADNRFYVLVGTPDYHSTNNGPDDIKYYNGTDWVTMGTLNQFGNACNYVAELKFAPNGDMYLGGMKPFIKINGSSTFSQIPDDYVHDDLRDIAFSNTTDGLPVFFATDGGICRNSGTNIGQWRSINGNLCILQFMGFDVSESNPEVMGGGTTDNHSWVRDENGTWRNVLSGDGGAMAIDATNELIMLSANGSESDGMTVTGTTKSFFSGYNFGTSYSLKKYDARIKKHPMLEKTFFFDQWGLKKTSDGGVTISNIYPNSGGIVNAFDIGKQVPYTIVCSHQVYGGNLENYVQDGNIAISSDDGLTWNEIYSSNTIGLDVDLTNTPVTDIDINPINDNEIFICFGRFSDGQKVYKTTDKGQSWTNISYNLENIPVNTIEYNYSNGILFVGTDFGLYYLYDNTTTWEKYSNVEEFPEVIIPDITIVESSNEIVLGTSGRGVWRANLSCLANSPELLIDNNYTKWESKLCMNRDIRIATGNTLDIRADITMSEGKNIYVEQGATLILDGTKLSNNFACNDNLWQGIIAELGSEVILKNGATIEKADIGVLVQDDAKLSVTNATFKNNRIAVKIENSNTRVYSFESCDFVSDDYFSILGSILPESFVVLSDVKSVSFKACTFKNESPESYDINSRGSGIKISGATSVNLLPLCSHLLDVGESCLDHYKIRTIFQNLTYGIDCSENYGETSYIKIESCEFKDNFRGALLANFSNIDILSNRFYVGYINDNYDVNEYSYDENDYTSAYGLYLSNTRNYTIEENLFTTNKIGVGRPSNCGLRN
;
A
#
# COMPACT_ATOMS: atom_id res chain seq x y z
N MET A 1 -70.42 0.52 52.99
CA MET A 1 -69.81 1.85 53.27
C MET A 1 -68.98 1.68 54.52
N LYS A 2 -67.69 2.02 54.65
CA LYS A 2 -66.61 2.63 53.85
C LYS A 2 -65.38 2.51 54.79
N LYS A 3 -64.21 2.06 54.30
CA LYS A 3 -62.91 2.80 54.24
C LYS A 3 -62.30 3.21 55.61
N PHE A 4 -61.00 3.13 55.90
CA PHE A 4 -59.76 3.39 55.15
C PHE A 4 -58.57 2.88 55.98
N ASN A 5 -57.41 2.65 55.33
CA ASN A 5 -56.04 2.46 55.87
C ASN A 5 -55.56 1.02 56.11
N ALA A 6 -55.18 0.37 54.99
CA ALA A 6 -53.99 -0.46 54.91
C ALA A 6 -53.01 0.24 53.94
N ILE A 7 -51.71 -0.05 54.06
CA ILE A 7 -50.54 0.43 53.28
C ILE A 7 -49.66 1.42 54.07
N LEU A 8 -48.56 0.90 54.67
CA LEU A 8 -47.17 1.34 54.45
C LEU A 8 -46.25 0.59 55.43
N PHE A 9 -45.76 -0.59 55.04
CA PHE A 9 -44.57 -1.23 55.63
C PHE A 9 -44.08 -2.33 54.66
N VAL A 10 -43.47 -1.92 53.54
CA VAL A 10 -42.77 -2.82 52.60
C VAL A 10 -41.61 -2.02 51.98
N PHE A 11 -40.39 -2.49 52.25
CA PHE A 11 -39.12 -2.28 51.53
C PHE A 11 -38.69 -0.87 51.13
N ALA A 12 -37.72 -0.33 51.87
CA ALA A 12 -36.69 0.56 51.34
C ALA A 12 -35.35 -0.16 51.44
N ILE A 13 -35.15 -1.19 50.60
CA ILE A 13 -33.80 -1.57 50.15
C ILE A 13 -33.57 -0.64 48.96
N SER A 14 -32.86 0.45 49.21
CA SER A 14 -32.30 1.28 48.15
C SER A 14 -31.18 0.46 47.52
N PHE A 15 -31.47 -0.28 46.45
CA PHE A 15 -30.43 -0.64 45.50
C PHE A 15 -29.96 0.69 44.91
N CYS A 16 -28.82 1.21 45.39
CA CYS A 16 -27.99 2.05 44.53
C CYS A 16 -27.46 1.11 43.45
N ALA A 17 -28.22 0.91 42.38
CA ALA A 17 -27.64 0.42 41.14
C ALA A 17 -26.76 1.57 40.62
N SER A 18 -25.44 1.37 40.61
CA SER A 18 -24.54 2.23 39.84
C SER A 18 -25.00 2.21 38.38
N ALA A 19 -25.02 3.37 37.74
CA ALA A 19 -25.32 3.43 36.31
C ALA A 19 -24.26 2.63 35.53
N GLN A 20 -24.68 1.81 34.56
CA GLN A 20 -23.75 1.05 33.71
C GLN A 20 -23.00 2.00 32.76
N THR A 21 -21.72 1.70 32.52
CA THR A 21 -20.86 2.35 31.51
C THR A 21 -20.39 1.32 30.49
N ILE A 22 -19.81 1.78 29.38
CA ILE A 22 -19.14 0.93 28.37
C ILE A 22 -18.19 -0.07 29.04
N SER A 23 -17.37 0.38 30.00
CA SER A 23 -16.40 -0.49 30.68
C SER A 23 -17.07 -1.62 31.45
N THR A 24 -18.22 -1.35 32.08
CA THR A 24 -18.97 -2.41 32.79
C THR A 24 -19.58 -3.42 31.83
N VAL A 25 -20.10 -2.97 30.69
CA VAL A 25 -20.68 -3.87 29.67
C VAL A 25 -19.61 -4.76 29.03
N LEU A 26 -18.46 -4.17 28.68
CA LEU A 26 -17.32 -4.90 28.12
C LEU A 26 -16.69 -5.86 29.13
N LYS A 27 -16.93 -5.68 30.43
CA LYS A 27 -16.53 -6.66 31.45
C LYS A 27 -17.50 -7.83 31.49
N ASP A 28 -18.80 -7.54 31.47
CA ASP A 28 -19.86 -8.52 31.69
C ASP A 28 -20.13 -9.40 30.44
N ASN A 29 -19.93 -8.89 29.23
CA ASN A 29 -20.21 -9.59 27.96
C ASN A 29 -18.96 -9.74 27.06
N SER A 30 -17.78 -9.82 27.65
CA SER A 30 -16.48 -9.73 26.97
C SER A 30 -16.20 -10.79 25.89
N ASP A 31 -17.05 -11.81 25.75
CA ASP A 31 -16.83 -12.94 24.84
C ASP A 31 -17.68 -12.89 23.56
N ASN A 32 -18.71 -12.03 23.50
CA ASN A 32 -19.62 -11.95 22.37
C ASN A 32 -19.85 -10.52 21.88
N PHE A 33 -19.45 -10.26 20.64
CA PHE A 33 -19.59 -8.96 20.01
C PHE A 33 -21.06 -8.51 19.91
N PHE A 34 -21.97 -9.38 19.47
CA PHE A 34 -23.38 -9.02 19.28
C PHE A 34 -24.08 -8.68 20.59
N GLU A 35 -23.71 -9.33 21.69
CA GLU A 35 -24.23 -8.99 23.02
C GLU A 35 -23.78 -7.60 23.47
N VAL A 36 -22.49 -7.27 23.29
CA VAL A 36 -21.97 -5.93 23.60
C VAL A 36 -22.65 -4.86 22.76
N ILE A 37 -22.73 -5.03 21.43
CA ILE A 37 -23.43 -4.09 20.54
C ILE A 37 -24.87 -3.91 21.02
N LYS A 38 -25.53 -5.00 21.42
CA LYS A 38 -26.90 -4.97 21.90
C LYS A 38 -27.10 -4.19 23.17
N GLU A 39 -26.14 -4.20 24.06
CA GLU A 39 -26.24 -3.45 25.31
C GLU A 39 -25.85 -1.98 25.12
N VAL A 40 -24.71 -1.72 24.48
CA VAL A 40 -24.17 -0.36 24.32
C VAL A 40 -24.96 0.48 23.31
N GLU A 41 -25.34 -0.09 22.15
CA GLU A 41 -25.92 0.69 21.04
C GLU A 41 -27.43 0.52 20.88
N ILE A 42 -28.00 -0.60 21.35
CA ILE A 42 -29.44 -0.88 21.18
C ILE A 42 -30.24 -0.53 22.43
N ARG A 43 -29.88 -1.12 23.57
CA ARG A 43 -30.77 -1.19 24.73
C ARG A 43 -30.79 0.08 25.56
N ASP A 44 -29.67 0.80 25.67
CA ASP A 44 -29.58 1.89 26.63
C ASP A 44 -28.66 3.04 26.18
N ASN A 45 -29.26 4.10 25.63
CA ASN A 45 -28.54 5.34 25.32
C ASN A 45 -27.91 5.97 26.58
N ASP A 46 -28.40 5.65 27.78
CA ASP A 46 -27.81 6.17 29.02
C ASP A 46 -26.41 5.57 29.25
N ILE A 47 -26.08 4.37 28.76
CA ILE A 47 -24.72 3.80 28.87
C ILE A 47 -23.70 4.70 28.17
N LEU A 48 -23.99 5.11 26.92
CA LEU A 48 -23.15 6.06 26.19
C LEU A 48 -23.09 7.41 26.91
N LEU A 49 -24.19 7.90 27.47
CA LEU A 49 -24.23 9.17 28.21
C LEU A 49 -23.46 9.13 29.54
N ASN A 50 -23.44 7.98 30.20
CA ASN A 50 -22.76 7.75 31.48
C ASN A 50 -21.28 7.41 31.31
N SER A 51 -20.83 7.13 30.08
CA SER A 51 -19.44 6.79 29.77
C SER A 51 -18.61 8.03 29.42
N THR A 52 -17.32 8.01 29.75
CA THR A 52 -16.38 9.08 29.38
C THR A 52 -16.04 9.07 27.90
N GLU A 53 -15.50 10.18 27.40
CA GLU A 53 -15.01 10.27 26.02
C GLU A 53 -13.91 9.25 25.72
N LYS A 54 -13.07 8.95 26.70
CA LYS A 54 -12.03 7.91 26.59
C LYS A 54 -12.64 6.52 26.44
N GLU A 55 -13.71 6.21 27.18
CA GLU A 55 -14.45 4.94 27.02
C GLU A 55 -15.14 4.85 25.66
N LYS A 56 -15.76 5.94 25.19
CA LYS A 56 -16.39 6.00 23.86
C LYS A 56 -15.36 5.81 22.74
N LYS A 57 -14.20 6.48 22.84
CA LYS A 57 -13.06 6.32 21.93
C LYS A 57 -12.56 4.87 21.91
N GLY A 58 -12.34 4.30 23.09
CA GLY A 58 -11.91 2.90 23.24
C GLY A 58 -12.91 1.91 22.65
N TYR A 59 -14.20 2.10 22.92
CA TYR A 59 -15.29 1.31 22.35
C TYR A 59 -15.35 1.39 20.83
N ALA A 60 -15.21 2.59 20.25
CA ALA A 60 -15.29 2.76 18.81
C ALA A 60 -14.17 2.01 18.07
N ARG A 61 -12.96 1.98 18.65
CA ARG A 61 -11.84 1.18 18.13
C ARG A 61 -12.03 -0.32 18.33
N TRP A 62 -12.49 -0.72 19.52
CA TRP A 62 -12.86 -2.11 19.82
C TRP A 62 -13.91 -2.61 18.83
N ARG A 63 -14.95 -1.81 18.57
CA ARG A 63 -16.02 -2.10 17.61
C ARG A 63 -15.45 -2.28 16.21
N ALA A 64 -14.65 -1.32 15.72
CA ALA A 64 -14.06 -1.37 14.39
C ALA A 64 -13.14 -2.59 14.20
N PHE A 65 -12.38 -2.96 15.23
CA PHE A 65 -11.54 -4.14 15.20
C PHE A 65 -12.38 -5.44 15.20
N TRP A 66 -13.33 -5.58 16.11
CA TRP A 66 -14.05 -6.85 16.28
C TRP A 66 -15.18 -7.10 15.29
N GLU A 67 -15.73 -6.07 14.64
CA GLU A 67 -16.86 -6.20 13.72
C GLU A 67 -16.63 -7.23 12.60
N ASN A 68 -15.39 -7.37 12.14
CA ASN A 68 -14.97 -8.32 11.11
C ASN A 68 -14.26 -9.56 11.66
N ARG A 69 -14.09 -9.70 12.98
CA ARG A 69 -13.27 -10.75 13.62
C ARG A 69 -14.08 -11.67 14.53
N VAL A 70 -15.34 -11.88 14.17
CA VAL A 70 -16.25 -12.78 14.89
C VAL A 70 -16.87 -13.81 13.98
N ASP A 71 -17.30 -14.93 14.57
CA ASP A 71 -18.09 -15.94 13.89
C ASP A 71 -19.57 -15.56 13.76
N GLU A 72 -20.35 -16.43 13.11
CA GLU A 72 -21.80 -16.26 12.91
C GLU A 72 -22.58 -16.08 14.22
N SER A 73 -22.04 -16.55 15.36
CA SER A 73 -22.65 -16.38 16.68
C SER A 73 -22.19 -15.12 17.42
N GLY A 74 -21.19 -14.41 16.87
CA GLY A 74 -20.60 -13.21 17.47
C GLY A 74 -19.43 -13.49 18.41
N LYS A 75 -18.92 -14.72 18.47
CA LYS A 75 -17.81 -15.04 19.38
C LYS A 75 -16.48 -14.50 18.85
N MET A 76 -15.74 -13.87 19.76
CA MET A 76 -14.41 -13.30 19.49
C MET A 76 -13.28 -14.33 19.67
N THR A 77 -13.49 -15.39 20.47
CA THR A 77 -12.49 -16.45 20.72
C THR A 77 -12.07 -17.18 19.45
N THR A 78 -12.97 -17.32 18.47
CA THR A 78 -12.70 -17.94 17.16
C THR A 78 -11.52 -17.29 16.44
N TYR A 79 -11.39 -15.97 16.55
CA TYR A 79 -10.24 -15.25 15.99
C TYR A 79 -8.94 -15.61 16.71
N VAL A 80 -8.98 -15.63 18.05
CA VAL A 80 -7.82 -15.95 18.89
C VAL A 80 -7.33 -17.38 18.62
N ASP A 81 -8.26 -18.33 18.52
CA ASP A 81 -7.96 -19.73 18.20
C ASP A 81 -7.39 -19.89 16.79
N THR A 82 -7.93 -19.18 15.80
CA THR A 82 -7.43 -19.21 14.41
C THR A 82 -6.01 -18.66 14.34
N TRP A 83 -5.78 -17.50 14.96
CA TRP A 83 -4.45 -16.90 15.03
C TRP A 83 -3.44 -17.84 15.71
N LYS A 84 -3.82 -18.48 16.83
CA LYS A 84 -3.00 -19.50 17.48
C LYS A 84 -2.68 -20.68 16.55
N ASN A 85 -3.70 -21.28 15.93
CA ASN A 85 -3.53 -22.44 15.07
C ASN A 85 -2.62 -22.13 13.88
N HIS A 86 -2.75 -20.93 13.30
CA HIS A 86 -1.94 -20.45 12.19
C HIS A 86 -0.44 -20.43 12.49
N TYR A 87 -0.04 -20.16 13.74
CA TYR A 87 1.38 -20.10 14.14
C TYR A 87 1.92 -21.37 14.77
N PHE A 88 1.08 -22.20 15.40
CA PHE A 88 1.57 -23.29 16.28
C PHE A 88 1.26 -24.71 15.80
N ASN A 89 0.21 -24.93 15.01
CA ASN A 89 -0.13 -26.27 14.53
C ASN A 89 0.52 -26.64 13.18
N GLU A 90 1.15 -25.68 12.52
CA GLU A 90 2.11 -25.98 11.46
C GLU A 90 3.42 -26.49 12.09
N SER A 91 3.75 -27.78 11.88
CA SER A 91 5.02 -28.41 12.26
C SER A 91 6.28 -27.81 11.58
N SER A 92 6.21 -26.56 11.12
CA SER A 92 7.15 -25.91 10.20
C SER A 92 7.68 -24.56 10.66
N LEU A 93 7.58 -24.14 11.92
CA LEU A 93 8.44 -23.03 12.38
C LEU A 93 9.94 -23.34 12.17
N GLN A 94 10.34 -24.62 12.17
CA GLN A 94 11.69 -25.07 11.78
C GLN A 94 11.86 -25.35 10.27
N ASN A 95 10.78 -25.37 9.48
CA ASN A 95 10.76 -25.82 8.07
C ASN A 95 10.01 -24.87 7.12
N ARG A 96 9.75 -23.61 7.50
CA ARG A 96 9.48 -22.54 6.54
C ARG A 96 10.78 -22.19 5.82
N SER A 97 11.35 -23.19 5.14
CA SER A 97 12.21 -22.96 3.99
C SER A 97 11.44 -22.03 3.07
N ILE A 98 12.01 -20.84 2.81
CA ILE A 98 11.58 -19.82 1.86
C ILE A 98 10.73 -20.47 0.77
N SER A 99 9.42 -20.50 0.98
CA SER A 99 8.47 -20.85 -0.06
C SER A 99 8.43 -19.60 -0.91
N THR A 100 9.25 -19.55 -1.95
CA THR A 100 9.20 -18.46 -2.92
C THR A 100 7.80 -18.48 -3.50
N SER A 101 6.99 -17.47 -3.18
CA SER A 101 5.74 -17.23 -3.91
C SER A 101 6.03 -17.24 -5.41
N ASN A 102 5.10 -17.74 -6.22
CA ASN A 102 5.24 -17.64 -7.68
C ASN A 102 5.19 -16.17 -8.16
N LEU A 103 4.72 -15.29 -7.29
CA LEU A 103 4.71 -13.85 -7.43
C LEU A 103 5.97 -13.26 -6.77
N ASP A 104 6.86 -12.71 -7.60
CA ASP A 104 8.10 -12.02 -7.19
C ASP A 104 7.84 -10.52 -7.17
N MET A 105 7.82 -9.91 -5.98
CA MET A 105 7.53 -8.49 -5.78
C MET A 105 8.65 -7.86 -4.99
N GLU A 106 9.38 -6.94 -5.62
CA GLU A 106 10.39 -6.14 -4.94
C GLU A 106 9.70 -5.07 -4.07
N TRP A 107 9.54 -5.38 -2.79
CA TRP A 107 8.92 -4.49 -1.82
C TRP A 107 9.88 -3.40 -1.32
N GLU A 108 9.39 -2.17 -1.30
CA GLU A 108 10.02 -1.02 -0.68
C GLU A 108 9.18 -0.52 0.50
N GLN A 109 9.76 -0.43 1.69
CA GLN A 109 9.11 0.23 2.82
C GLN A 109 9.29 1.75 2.70
N LEU A 110 8.19 2.48 2.64
CA LEU A 110 8.18 3.93 2.41
C LEU A 110 8.12 4.77 3.68
N GLY A 111 7.87 4.17 4.84
CA GLY A 111 7.73 4.87 6.12
C GLY A 111 6.26 5.01 6.57
N PRO A 112 5.92 6.01 7.38
CA PRO A 112 6.76 7.12 7.85
C PRO A 112 8.01 6.70 8.61
N PHE A 113 9.11 7.44 8.40
CA PHE A 113 10.38 7.28 9.13
C PHE A 113 10.74 8.56 9.88
N GLU A 114 11.70 8.49 10.79
CA GLU A 114 12.20 9.67 11.48
C GLU A 114 12.80 10.68 10.50
N THR A 115 12.31 11.92 10.58
CA THR A 115 12.81 13.07 9.81
C THR A 115 13.52 14.06 10.73
N SER A 116 14.21 15.07 10.19
CA SER A 116 14.76 16.16 11.01
C SER A 116 13.70 17.11 11.61
N SER A 117 12.41 16.81 11.43
CA SER A 117 11.30 17.63 11.90
C SER A 117 10.93 17.33 13.36
N PHE A 118 10.10 18.20 13.93
CA PHE A 118 9.64 18.13 15.32
C PHE A 118 8.45 17.16 15.44
N ARG A 119 8.43 16.30 16.48
CA ARG A 119 7.39 15.27 16.76
C ARG A 119 7.26 14.14 15.73
N ASN A 120 8.32 13.34 15.57
CA ASN A 120 8.30 12.11 14.74
C ASN A 120 7.75 10.90 15.52
N TRP A 121 6.47 10.91 15.86
CA TRP A 121 5.87 9.82 16.60
C TRP A 121 5.60 8.60 15.70
N GLN A 122 6.06 7.41 16.11
CA GLN A 122 6.06 6.21 15.26
C GLN A 122 5.08 5.12 15.69
N GLY A 123 4.38 5.27 16.82
CA GLY A 123 3.48 4.24 17.35
C GLY A 123 3.89 3.74 18.74
N ARG A 124 3.01 2.92 19.32
CA ARG A 124 3.08 2.52 20.73
C ARG A 124 4.07 1.39 21.01
N CYS A 125 5.09 1.71 21.82
CA CYS A 125 6.08 0.76 22.36
C CYS A 125 5.73 0.40 23.80
N GLN A 126 5.86 -0.88 24.19
CA GLN A 126 5.53 -1.36 25.54
C GLN A 126 6.76 -1.50 26.44
N SER A 127 7.85 -2.08 25.93
CA SER A 127 8.99 -2.49 26.76
C SER A 127 10.32 -2.20 26.06
N ILE A 128 11.36 -2.02 26.88
CA ILE A 128 12.73 -1.78 26.45
C ILE A 128 13.64 -2.72 27.23
N CYS A 129 14.49 -3.45 26.52
CA CYS A 129 15.57 -4.20 27.14
C CYS A 129 16.92 -3.74 26.58
N VAL A 130 17.83 -3.31 27.47
CA VAL A 130 19.19 -2.88 27.08
C VAL A 130 20.16 -4.03 27.28
N HIS A 131 20.98 -4.32 26.27
CA HIS A 131 21.93 -5.43 26.33
C HIS A 131 22.94 -5.26 27.49
N PRO A 132 23.19 -6.31 28.32
CA PRO A 132 23.85 -6.20 29.62
C PRO A 132 25.31 -5.70 29.56
N THR A 133 25.97 -5.84 28.41
CA THR A 133 27.38 -5.45 28.24
C THR A 133 27.63 -4.47 27.09
N ASP A 134 26.61 -4.15 26.29
CA ASP A 134 26.75 -3.28 25.12
C ASP A 134 25.52 -2.37 25.01
N ASN A 135 25.66 -1.16 25.54
CA ASN A 135 24.55 -0.19 25.59
C ASN A 135 24.14 0.35 24.20
N SER A 136 24.83 -0.01 23.12
CA SER A 136 24.38 0.28 21.75
C SER A 136 23.34 -0.71 21.22
N ILE A 137 23.21 -1.86 21.88
CA ILE A 137 22.23 -2.88 21.54
C ILE A 137 21.00 -2.73 22.44
N VAL A 138 19.86 -2.41 21.83
CA VAL A 138 18.59 -2.19 22.53
C VAL A 138 17.49 -2.97 21.82
N TYR A 139 16.65 -3.64 22.60
CA TYR A 139 15.45 -4.31 22.16
C TYR A 139 14.23 -3.50 22.55
N LEU A 140 13.23 -3.48 21.68
CA LEU A 140 12.02 -2.68 21.80
C LEU A 140 10.81 -3.56 21.52
N GLY A 141 9.95 -3.71 22.52
CA GLY A 141 8.67 -4.38 22.43
C GLY A 141 7.60 -3.42 21.96
N THR A 142 6.77 -3.84 21.02
CA THR A 142 5.71 -3.01 20.43
C THR A 142 4.34 -3.62 20.69
N MET A 143 3.27 -2.82 20.63
CA MET A 143 1.93 -3.32 20.95
C MET A 143 1.37 -4.32 19.92
N GLY A 144 1.83 -4.28 18.67
CA GLY A 144 1.28 -5.11 17.59
C GLY A 144 2.22 -5.35 16.42
N SER A 145 3.53 -5.16 16.60
CA SER A 145 4.55 -5.28 15.54
C SER A 145 5.75 -6.13 15.98
N GLY A 146 5.63 -6.81 17.11
CA GLY A 146 6.62 -7.69 17.70
C GLY A 146 7.80 -6.97 18.35
N VAL A 147 8.96 -7.61 18.30
CA VAL A 147 10.22 -7.14 18.88
C VAL A 147 11.11 -6.55 17.79
N PHE A 148 11.65 -5.37 18.07
CA PHE A 148 12.68 -4.73 17.26
C PHE A 148 14.01 -4.69 18.01
N LYS A 149 15.10 -4.83 17.26
CA LYS A 149 16.48 -4.78 17.76
C LYS A 149 17.20 -3.65 17.03
N SER A 150 17.90 -2.81 17.79
CA SER A 150 18.89 -1.89 17.24
C SER A 150 20.27 -2.31 17.74
N THR A 151 21.28 -2.23 16.87
CA THR A 151 22.70 -2.41 17.24
C THR A 151 23.45 -1.09 17.29
N ASN A 152 22.77 0.02 17.03
CA ASN A 152 23.33 1.37 17.02
C ASN A 152 22.39 2.38 17.69
N ALA A 153 21.67 1.96 18.75
CA ALA A 153 20.71 2.79 19.47
C ALA A 153 21.32 4.06 20.10
N LEU A 154 22.65 4.14 20.15
CA LEU A 154 23.45 5.29 20.62
C LEU A 154 23.94 6.22 19.50
N GLU A 155 23.57 5.99 18.24
CA GLU A 155 23.95 6.84 17.10
C GLU A 155 23.59 8.32 17.36
N ALA A 156 24.52 9.21 17.05
CA ALA A 156 24.40 10.64 17.34
C ALA A 156 23.36 11.32 16.44
N ASN A 157 23.19 10.84 15.20
CA ASN A 157 22.13 11.30 14.32
C ASN A 157 20.89 10.37 14.43
N PRO A 158 19.75 10.85 14.98
CA PRO A 158 18.55 10.03 15.12
C PRO A 158 18.08 9.35 13.82
N THR A 159 18.21 10.03 12.68
CA THR A 159 17.79 9.49 11.38
C THR A 159 18.67 8.32 10.88
N GLN A 160 19.77 8.03 11.57
CA GLN A 160 20.69 6.93 11.25
C GLN A 160 20.57 5.75 12.23
N VAL A 161 19.74 5.87 13.27
CA VAL A 161 19.41 4.72 14.13
C VAL A 161 18.68 3.68 13.28
N GLN A 162 19.13 2.43 13.34
CA GLN A 162 18.54 1.31 12.61
C GLN A 162 17.90 0.34 13.59
N TRP A 163 16.66 0.00 13.31
CA TRP A 163 15.82 -0.99 13.96
C TRP A 163 15.50 -2.09 12.95
N GLU A 164 15.68 -3.33 13.38
CA GLU A 164 15.35 -4.53 12.64
C GLU A 164 14.29 -5.30 13.42
N CYS A 165 13.23 -5.77 12.76
CA CYS A 165 12.27 -6.64 13.43
C CYS A 165 12.74 -8.09 13.41
N ILE A 166 13.02 -8.62 14.60
CA ILE A 166 13.49 -10.01 14.80
C ILE A 166 12.34 -11.00 15.00
N THR A 167 11.11 -10.56 14.75
CA THR A 167 9.86 -11.33 14.89
C THR A 167 8.96 -11.15 13.66
N LYS A 168 9.54 -10.89 12.49
CA LYS A 168 8.81 -10.62 11.22
C LYS A 168 7.92 -11.77 10.74
N GLN A 169 8.17 -12.98 11.23
CA GLN A 169 7.41 -14.19 10.97
C GLN A 169 6.06 -14.28 11.72
N PHE A 170 5.85 -13.47 12.77
CA PHE A 170 4.61 -13.47 13.54
C PHE A 170 3.72 -12.30 13.08
N ALA A 171 2.51 -12.57 12.56
CA ALA A 171 1.61 -11.47 12.17
C ALA A 171 1.04 -10.78 13.40
N SER A 172 1.32 -9.49 13.47
CA SER A 172 0.69 -8.54 14.39
C SER A 172 0.69 -8.99 15.86
N LEU A 173 1.76 -9.66 16.29
CA LEU A 173 2.00 -10.07 17.68
C LEU A 173 2.55 -8.89 18.49
N GLY A 174 1.96 -8.59 19.64
CA GLY A 174 2.54 -7.65 20.60
C GLY A 174 3.66 -8.29 21.41
N ALA A 175 4.65 -7.50 21.81
CA ALA A 175 5.66 -7.90 22.78
C ALA A 175 5.49 -7.03 24.03
N TYR A 176 4.89 -7.62 25.07
CA TYR A 176 4.52 -6.88 26.27
C TYR A 176 5.75 -6.58 27.13
N ASP A 177 6.57 -7.60 27.37
CA ASP A 177 7.83 -7.49 28.10
C ASP A 177 8.93 -8.32 27.42
N ILE A 178 10.19 -7.91 27.57
CA ILE A 178 11.37 -8.52 26.96
C ILE A 178 12.47 -8.63 28.00
N GLU A 179 13.03 -9.83 28.16
CA GLU A 179 14.14 -10.06 29.08
C GLU A 179 15.25 -10.89 28.42
N LEU A 180 16.50 -10.49 28.64
CA LEU A 180 17.69 -11.21 28.18
C LEU A 180 18.20 -12.12 29.28
N HIS A 181 18.69 -13.31 28.94
CA HIS A 181 19.34 -14.14 29.94
C HIS A 181 20.62 -13.46 30.46
N PRO A 182 20.79 -13.27 31.78
CA PRO A 182 21.81 -12.38 32.35
C PRO A 182 23.26 -12.82 32.10
N LEU A 183 23.48 -14.12 31.86
CA LEU A 183 24.81 -14.68 31.54
C LEU A 183 25.02 -14.98 30.05
N ASN A 184 23.96 -14.95 29.23
CA ASN A 184 24.04 -15.29 27.81
C ASN A 184 22.96 -14.52 27.04
N PRO A 185 23.24 -13.27 26.62
CA PRO A 185 22.25 -12.40 26.00
C PRO A 185 21.84 -12.81 24.57
N GLU A 186 22.39 -13.91 24.02
CA GLU A 186 21.84 -14.57 22.83
C GLU A 186 20.54 -15.32 23.14
N ILE A 187 20.26 -15.59 24.43
CA ILE A 187 18.99 -16.16 24.87
C ILE A 187 18.06 -15.00 25.23
N ILE A 188 16.97 -14.87 24.48
CA ILE A 188 16.00 -13.78 24.59
C ILE A 188 14.65 -14.36 24.93
N TYR A 189 13.93 -13.74 25.86
CA TYR A 189 12.54 -14.06 26.17
C TYR A 189 11.65 -12.86 25.89
N PHE A 190 10.44 -13.09 25.41
CA PHE A 190 9.40 -12.05 25.41
C PHE A 190 8.01 -12.62 25.69
N ILE A 191 7.15 -11.81 26.30
CA ILE A 191 5.73 -12.12 26.44
C ILE A 191 5.01 -11.72 25.17
N GLY A 192 4.52 -12.71 24.42
CA GLY A 192 3.67 -12.47 23.27
C GLY A 192 2.26 -12.12 23.72
N SER A 193 1.74 -10.99 23.28
CA SER A 193 0.40 -10.51 23.61
C SER A 193 -0.42 -10.18 22.37
N PHE A 194 -1.74 -10.35 22.50
CA PHE A 194 -2.69 -9.93 21.48
C PHE A 194 -3.39 -8.65 21.94
N TYR A 195 -3.32 -7.60 21.12
CA TYR A 195 -3.95 -6.32 21.39
C TYR A 195 -5.13 -6.05 20.47
N SER A 196 -6.33 -5.92 21.05
CA SER A 196 -7.53 -5.52 20.33
C SER A 196 -7.81 -4.02 20.48
N ASN A 197 -6.96 -3.16 19.90
CA ASN A 197 -7.12 -1.72 19.59
C ASN A 197 -7.95 -0.77 20.50
N GLY A 198 -8.40 -1.10 21.71
CA GLY A 198 -9.34 -0.29 22.48
C GLY A 198 -9.13 -0.33 23.99
N LEU A 199 -9.29 0.83 24.62
CA LEU A 199 -9.30 1.01 26.07
C LEU A 199 -10.57 0.41 26.69
N VAL A 200 -10.53 -0.86 27.10
CA VAL A 200 -11.00 -1.30 28.42
C VAL A 200 -10.18 -2.53 28.79
N SER A 201 -9.56 -2.48 29.96
CA SER A 201 -8.77 -3.50 30.64
C SER A 201 -9.56 -4.78 31.01
N THR A 202 -10.44 -5.29 30.14
CA THR A 202 -11.18 -6.49 30.49
C THR A 202 -10.46 -7.75 30.06
N ARG A 203 -9.79 -7.81 28.88
CA ARG A 203 -8.87 -8.91 28.52
C ARG A 203 -7.83 -8.52 27.44
N ASN A 204 -6.61 -8.18 27.85
CA ASN A 204 -5.45 -8.44 26.98
C ASN A 204 -5.19 -9.95 27.05
N TYR A 205 -4.96 -10.61 25.92
CA TYR A 205 -4.61 -12.03 25.92
C TYR A 205 -3.11 -12.19 25.80
N SER A 206 -2.50 -12.98 26.68
CA SER A 206 -1.16 -13.48 26.42
C SER A 206 -1.28 -14.74 25.59
N VAL A 207 -0.46 -14.82 24.56
CA VAL A 207 -0.24 -16.05 23.81
C VAL A 207 0.65 -16.98 24.63
N GLY A 208 1.67 -16.40 25.27
CA GLY A 208 2.61 -17.12 26.09
C GLY A 208 3.99 -16.48 26.16
N LEU A 209 4.94 -17.23 26.72
CA LEU A 209 6.35 -16.87 26.77
C LEU A 209 7.09 -17.45 25.56
N PHE A 210 7.70 -16.59 24.78
CA PHE A 210 8.54 -16.96 23.65
C PHE A 210 10.00 -16.91 24.05
N LYS A 211 10.82 -17.74 23.39
CA LYS A 211 12.24 -17.86 23.65
C LYS A 211 13.01 -18.02 22.35
N SER A 212 14.11 -17.29 22.25
CA SER A 212 15.17 -17.50 21.25
C SER A 212 16.44 -17.92 21.97
N ILE A 213 17.29 -18.72 21.30
CA ILE A 213 18.61 -19.13 21.80
C ILE A 213 19.76 -18.68 20.88
N ASP A 214 19.44 -17.91 19.84
CA ASP A 214 20.32 -17.52 18.74
C ASP A 214 20.20 -16.03 18.41
N GLY A 215 19.89 -15.20 19.41
CA GLY A 215 19.91 -13.74 19.28
C GLY A 215 18.72 -13.15 18.54
N GLY A 216 17.64 -13.93 18.39
CA GLY A 216 16.37 -13.53 17.75
C GLY A 216 16.15 -14.11 16.35
N GLU A 217 17.04 -14.96 15.84
CA GLU A 217 16.92 -15.56 14.50
C GLU A 217 15.80 -16.62 14.45
N THR A 218 15.69 -17.45 15.49
CA THR A 218 14.61 -18.43 15.64
C THR A 218 13.96 -18.35 17.01
N TRP A 219 12.68 -18.77 17.07
CA TRP A 219 11.84 -18.65 18.25
C TRP A 219 11.05 -19.94 18.51
N GLU A 220 10.91 -20.30 19.78
CA GLU A 220 10.05 -21.37 20.28
C GLU A 220 9.12 -20.84 21.38
N LEU A 221 7.96 -21.50 21.56
CA LEU A 221 7.05 -21.22 22.66
C LEU A 221 7.51 -22.01 23.91
N GLU A 222 8.07 -21.31 24.90
CA GLU A 222 8.53 -21.91 26.17
C GLU A 222 7.35 -22.20 27.10
N MET A 223 6.30 -21.37 27.05
CA MET A 223 5.07 -21.56 27.83
C MET A 223 3.87 -21.05 27.04
N GLU A 224 2.85 -21.89 26.89
CA GLU A 224 1.55 -21.48 26.34
C GLU A 224 0.63 -20.96 27.45
N VAL A 225 -0.15 -19.93 27.14
CA VAL A 225 -1.28 -19.47 27.97
C VAL A 225 -2.59 -19.72 27.22
N ASN A 226 -3.56 -20.32 27.90
CA ASN A 226 -4.89 -20.54 27.34
C ASN A 226 -5.77 -19.28 27.57
N PRO A 227 -6.33 -18.67 26.50
CA PRO A 227 -7.25 -17.54 26.60
C PRO A 227 -8.43 -17.78 27.54
N GLU A 228 -8.91 -19.02 27.66
CA GLU A 228 -10.01 -19.39 28.55
C GLU A 228 -9.65 -19.28 30.04
N ASP A 229 -8.36 -19.27 30.39
CA ASP A 229 -7.91 -19.17 31.79
C ASP A 229 -7.99 -17.73 32.33
N GLU A 230 -8.24 -16.74 31.45
CA GLU A 230 -8.22 -15.30 31.77
C GLU A 230 -6.89 -14.83 32.41
N ILE A 231 -5.80 -15.51 32.06
CA ILE A 231 -4.44 -15.18 32.48
C ILE A 231 -3.80 -14.28 31.43
N PHE A 232 -3.28 -13.16 31.89
CA PHE A 232 -2.48 -12.22 31.11
C PHE A 232 -1.14 -12.04 31.79
N LEU A 233 -0.05 -12.42 31.11
CA LEU A 233 1.32 -12.24 31.57
C LEU A 233 1.73 -10.79 31.39
N THR A 234 2.41 -10.23 32.40
CA THR A 234 2.76 -8.80 32.42
C THR A 234 4.25 -8.53 32.56
N ASN A 235 5.02 -9.41 33.22
CA ASN A 235 6.42 -9.11 33.51
C ASN A 235 7.27 -10.39 33.60
N ILE A 236 8.52 -10.33 33.11
CA ILE A 236 9.52 -11.40 33.13
C ILE A 236 10.69 -10.92 34.01
N MET A 237 11.11 -11.73 34.98
CA MET A 237 12.37 -11.45 35.70
C MET A 237 13.15 -12.72 35.99
N PHE A 238 14.47 -12.65 35.84
CA PHE A 238 15.38 -13.61 36.42
C PHE A 238 15.68 -13.27 37.87
N ASP A 239 15.93 -14.28 38.69
CA ASP A 239 16.51 -14.05 40.01
C ASP A 239 17.90 -13.41 39.86
N PRO A 240 18.15 -12.22 40.45
CA PRO A 240 19.38 -11.46 40.27
C PRO A 240 20.62 -12.17 40.85
N ASN A 241 20.43 -13.14 41.75
CA ASN A 241 21.50 -13.92 42.36
C ASN A 241 21.57 -15.38 41.86
N ASP A 242 20.60 -15.84 41.05
CA ASP A 242 20.57 -17.19 40.48
C ASP A 242 19.80 -17.27 39.15
N SER A 243 20.51 -17.12 38.02
CA SER A 243 19.90 -17.12 36.68
C SER A 243 19.22 -18.44 36.25
N ASN A 244 19.21 -19.48 37.08
CA ASN A 244 18.41 -20.68 36.84
C ASN A 244 16.95 -20.53 37.31
N ILE A 245 16.63 -19.46 38.04
CA ILE A 245 15.28 -19.18 38.52
C ILE A 245 14.71 -18.02 37.69
N MET A 246 13.52 -18.24 37.13
CA MET A 246 12.75 -17.25 36.39
C MET A 246 11.35 -17.12 36.99
N TYR A 247 10.85 -15.90 37.01
CA TYR A 247 9.50 -15.55 37.41
C TYR A 247 8.76 -14.91 36.23
N LEU A 248 7.47 -15.27 36.09
CA LEU A 248 6.54 -14.57 35.20
C LEU A 248 5.36 -14.08 36.02
N LEU A 249 5.15 -12.77 36.03
CA LEU A 249 3.96 -12.19 36.64
C LEU A 249 2.78 -12.31 35.68
N SER A 250 1.60 -12.57 36.23
CA SER A 250 0.33 -12.44 35.54
C SER A 250 -0.64 -11.56 36.31
N ASN A 251 -1.69 -11.09 35.65
CA ASN A 251 -2.78 -10.32 36.24
C ASN A 251 -3.42 -10.92 37.51
N ARG A 252 -3.25 -12.22 37.78
CA ARG A 252 -3.89 -12.95 38.89
C ARG A 252 -2.90 -13.62 39.85
N GLY A 253 -1.62 -13.66 39.52
CA GLY A 253 -0.65 -14.43 40.28
C GLY A 253 0.70 -14.50 39.59
N ILE A 254 1.51 -15.48 39.97
CA ILE A 254 2.90 -15.54 39.53
C ILE A 254 3.31 -16.98 39.24
N PHE A 255 4.05 -17.15 38.15
CA PHE A 255 4.69 -18.40 37.78
C PHE A 255 6.15 -18.36 38.16
N ARG A 256 6.68 -19.48 38.66
CA ARG A 256 8.10 -19.67 38.98
C ARG A 256 8.64 -20.92 38.30
N LYS A 257 9.82 -20.83 37.72
CA LYS A 257 10.55 -21.94 37.08
C LYS A 257 11.96 -22.05 37.64
N ASP A 258 12.38 -23.26 38.01
CA ASP A 258 13.78 -23.60 38.29
C ASP A 258 14.30 -24.52 37.19
N TYR A 259 15.21 -24.02 36.36
CA TYR A 259 15.76 -24.73 35.20
C TYR A 259 16.73 -25.86 35.57
N ARG A 260 17.09 -26.05 36.85
CA ARG A 260 17.92 -27.18 37.30
C ARG A 260 17.12 -28.47 37.49
N GLY A 261 15.80 -28.36 37.70
CA GLY A 261 14.90 -29.49 37.93
C GLY A 261 14.26 -30.03 36.65
N THR A 262 13.49 -31.12 36.79
CA THR A 262 12.61 -31.63 35.72
C THR A 262 11.17 -31.15 35.84
N ASP A 263 10.83 -30.46 36.93
CA ASP A 263 9.49 -29.97 37.19
C ASP A 263 9.17 -28.76 36.28
N GLY A 264 7.88 -28.61 35.92
CA GLY A 264 7.38 -27.53 35.08
C GLY A 264 7.32 -26.17 35.78
N TRP A 265 6.52 -25.26 35.24
CA TRP A 265 6.18 -24.01 35.92
C TRP A 265 5.31 -24.27 37.15
N VAL A 266 5.60 -23.57 38.25
CA VAL A 266 4.79 -23.57 39.47
C VAL A 266 3.99 -22.27 39.49
N TYR A 267 2.66 -22.37 39.47
CA TYR A 267 1.76 -21.22 39.54
C TYR A 267 1.25 -21.00 40.97
N THR A 268 1.38 -19.78 41.47
CA THR A 268 0.78 -19.32 42.72
C THR A 268 -0.31 -18.30 42.39
N GLU A 269 -1.57 -18.72 42.53
CA GLU A 269 -2.74 -17.83 42.38
C GLU A 269 -2.85 -16.91 43.61
N LEU A 270 -3.09 -15.62 43.35
CA LEU A 270 -3.35 -14.58 44.35
C LEU A 270 -4.81 -14.10 44.20
N ASP A 271 -5.11 -12.83 44.46
CA ASP A 271 -6.46 -12.31 44.29
C ASP A 271 -6.76 -12.00 42.80
N PHE A 272 -7.94 -12.39 42.33
CA PHE A 272 -8.40 -12.13 40.96
C PHE A 272 -8.57 -10.63 40.70
N ASP A 273 -9.05 -9.89 41.70
CA ASP A 273 -9.27 -8.45 41.59
C ASP A 273 -7.95 -7.65 41.64
N ALA A 274 -6.81 -8.31 41.89
CA ALA A 274 -5.50 -7.67 42.00
C ALA A 274 -4.95 -7.08 40.70
N GLN A 275 -5.31 -7.61 39.53
CA GLN A 275 -4.80 -7.15 38.22
C GLN A 275 -3.31 -6.77 38.26
N LEU A 276 -2.45 -7.69 38.67
CA LEU A 276 -1.01 -7.42 38.83
C LEU A 276 -0.36 -7.06 37.49
N TRP A 277 0.61 -6.15 37.51
CA TRP A 277 1.33 -5.72 36.30
C TRP A 277 2.84 -5.63 36.46
N GLU A 278 3.36 -5.30 37.65
CA GLU A 278 4.80 -5.13 37.88
C GLU A 278 5.29 -5.97 39.06
N MET A 279 6.51 -6.49 38.93
CA MET A 279 7.24 -7.21 39.96
C MET A 279 8.63 -6.59 40.11
N GLU A 280 9.16 -6.61 41.32
CA GLU A 280 10.54 -6.23 41.59
C GLU A 280 11.17 -7.20 42.59
N ILE A 281 12.42 -7.62 42.33
CA ILE A 281 13.16 -8.55 43.18
C ILE A 281 14.34 -7.79 43.80
N ASN A 282 14.54 -7.92 45.11
CA ASN A 282 15.66 -7.25 45.76
C ASN A 282 16.98 -7.79 45.20
N PRO A 283 17.80 -6.95 44.53
CA PRO A 283 19.01 -7.40 43.85
C PRO A 283 20.07 -7.94 44.80
N THR A 284 19.98 -7.62 46.10
CA THR A 284 20.93 -8.06 47.13
C THR A 284 20.38 -9.18 48.02
N ASN A 285 19.08 -9.49 47.93
CA ASN A 285 18.42 -10.52 48.72
C ASN A 285 17.23 -11.11 47.94
N SER A 286 17.46 -12.19 47.19
CA SER A 286 16.41 -12.79 46.34
C SER A 286 15.20 -13.36 47.08
N ASP A 287 15.25 -13.44 48.42
CA ASP A 287 14.09 -13.83 49.22
C ASP A 287 13.01 -12.74 49.25
N GLU A 288 13.38 -11.47 49.02
CA GLU A 288 12.47 -10.32 49.02
C GLU A 288 11.98 -9.99 47.60
N ILE A 289 10.68 -10.19 47.37
CA ILE A 289 10.01 -9.90 46.10
C ILE A 289 8.77 -9.06 46.38
N TYR A 290 8.52 -8.03 45.57
CA TYR A 290 7.30 -7.23 45.63
C TYR A 290 6.52 -7.35 44.33
N LEU A 291 5.20 -7.46 44.45
CA LEU A 291 4.27 -7.49 43.32
C LEU A 291 3.26 -6.36 43.48
N SER A 292 3.02 -5.61 42.42
CA SER A 292 2.07 -4.50 42.43
C SER A 292 1.00 -4.66 41.34
N GLY A 293 -0.20 -4.19 41.67
CA GLY A 293 -1.35 -4.24 40.78
C GLY A 293 -2.40 -3.19 41.10
N LYS A 294 -3.62 -3.44 40.65
CA LYS A 294 -4.79 -2.61 40.94
C LYS A 294 -5.26 -2.87 42.35
N ASN A 295 -5.24 -1.85 43.20
CA ASN A 295 -5.66 -1.92 44.60
C ASN A 295 -4.85 -2.86 45.52
N PHE A 296 -3.90 -3.65 44.99
CA PHE A 296 -3.13 -4.60 45.80
C PHE A 296 -1.63 -4.43 45.63
N ILE A 297 -0.92 -4.68 46.74
CA ILE A 297 0.53 -4.88 46.78
C ILE A 297 0.85 -6.08 47.67
N TYR A 298 1.66 -6.99 47.13
CA TYR A 298 2.11 -8.20 47.82
C TYR A 298 3.61 -8.15 48.04
N ASN A 299 4.07 -8.82 49.09
CA ASN A 299 5.49 -9.14 49.25
C ASN A 299 5.71 -10.64 49.50
N SER A 300 6.90 -11.11 49.16
CA SER A 300 7.45 -12.40 49.57
C SER A 300 8.72 -12.16 50.37
N GLU A 301 8.97 -13.01 51.36
CA GLU A 301 10.20 -13.01 52.18
C GLU A 301 10.91 -14.38 52.13
N ASP A 302 10.52 -15.24 51.18
CA ASP A 302 11.02 -16.62 51.05
C ASP A 302 11.31 -17.03 49.59
N GLY A 303 11.55 -16.04 48.72
CA GLY A 303 11.93 -16.26 47.32
C GLY A 303 10.76 -16.73 46.47
N GLY A 304 9.57 -16.18 46.73
CA GLY A 304 8.36 -16.44 45.98
C GLY A 304 7.70 -17.78 46.28
N GLN A 305 7.98 -18.39 47.43
CA GLN A 305 7.27 -19.60 47.87
C GLN A 305 5.93 -19.25 48.51
N THR A 306 5.86 -18.13 49.23
CA THR A 306 4.63 -17.55 49.78
C THR A 306 4.59 -16.04 49.58
N TYR A 307 3.37 -15.49 49.54
CA TYR A 307 3.12 -14.06 49.34
C TYR A 307 2.13 -13.54 50.39
N ASN A 308 2.40 -12.36 50.96
CA ASN A 308 1.54 -11.68 51.91
C ASN A 308 0.96 -10.42 51.27
N ASP A 309 -0.33 -10.18 51.48
CA ASP A 309 -0.98 -8.90 51.13
C ASP A 309 -0.61 -7.84 52.17
N ILE A 310 0.13 -6.82 51.74
CA ILE A 310 0.60 -5.72 52.58
C ILE A 310 -0.10 -4.40 52.24
N THR A 311 -1.18 -4.44 51.46
CA THR A 311 -1.90 -3.26 50.95
C THR A 311 -2.30 -2.32 52.08
N SER A 312 -2.91 -2.85 53.14
CA SER A 312 -3.34 -2.04 54.30
C SER A 312 -2.18 -1.44 55.10
N GLU A 313 -0.97 -1.98 54.95
CA GLU A 313 0.26 -1.43 55.56
C GLU A 313 0.82 -0.27 54.74
N VAL A 314 0.73 -0.37 53.41
CA VAL A 314 1.17 0.66 52.46
C VAL A 314 0.19 1.84 52.43
N ASP A 315 -1.10 1.58 52.23
CA ASP A 315 -2.15 2.60 52.22
C ASP A 315 -3.37 2.24 53.09
N PRO A 316 -3.45 2.73 54.34
CA PRO A 316 -4.53 2.39 55.26
C PRO A 316 -5.85 3.08 54.94
N THR A 317 -5.87 4.01 53.97
CA THR A 317 -7.08 4.75 53.56
C THR A 317 -7.87 4.08 52.46
N ASP A 318 -7.32 3.05 51.80
CA ASP A 318 -7.95 2.28 50.72
C ASP A 318 -8.48 3.19 49.59
N LEU A 319 -7.68 4.20 49.21
CA LEU A 319 -8.08 5.21 48.22
C LEU A 319 -7.35 5.09 46.87
N GLY A 320 -6.38 4.17 46.68
CA GLY A 320 -5.45 4.22 45.53
C GLY A 320 -5.61 3.07 44.51
N PHE A 321 -5.81 3.42 43.23
CA PHE A 321 -6.20 2.47 42.16
C PHE A 321 -5.02 1.82 41.41
N TYR A 322 -3.78 2.31 41.57
CA TYR A 322 -2.59 1.79 40.86
C TYR A 322 -1.36 1.82 41.77
N TYR A 323 -0.65 0.69 41.87
CA TYR A 323 0.65 0.58 42.53
C TYR A 323 1.77 0.25 41.53
N CYS A 324 2.88 0.96 41.60
CA CYS A 324 4.13 0.59 40.91
C CYS A 324 5.22 0.41 41.97
N VAL A 325 6.18 -0.48 41.72
CA VAL A 325 7.21 -0.81 42.70
C VAL A 325 8.58 -0.88 42.03
N ASP A 326 9.58 -0.27 42.68
CA ASP A 326 10.96 -0.41 42.24
C ASP A 326 11.96 -0.35 43.42
N TYR A 327 13.15 -0.89 43.21
CA TYR A 327 14.22 -0.96 44.20
C TYR A 327 15.31 0.09 43.94
N ASN A 328 15.50 0.98 44.91
CA ASN A 328 16.60 1.95 44.85
C ASN A 328 17.89 1.36 45.43
N LEU A 329 18.82 0.98 44.55
CA LEU A 329 20.16 0.51 44.91
C LEU A 329 20.99 1.56 45.69
N ALA A 330 20.71 2.86 45.53
CA ALA A 330 21.51 3.90 46.18
C ALA A 330 21.26 4.00 47.69
N ASP A 331 20.07 3.60 48.16
CA ASP A 331 19.72 3.58 49.58
C ASP A 331 19.22 2.24 50.12
N ASN A 332 19.24 1.19 49.28
CA ASN A 332 18.85 -0.19 49.56
C ASN A 332 17.41 -0.32 50.07
N ARG A 333 16.44 0.25 49.35
CA ARG A 333 15.01 0.23 49.74
C ARG A 333 14.08 0.09 48.54
N PHE A 334 12.94 -0.56 48.78
CA PHE A 334 11.79 -0.53 47.89
C PHE A 334 11.01 0.77 48.05
N TYR A 335 10.52 1.26 46.91
CA TYR A 335 9.63 2.38 46.80
C TYR A 335 8.36 1.94 46.09
N VAL A 336 7.24 2.48 46.55
CA VAL A 336 5.92 2.23 45.99
C VAL A 336 5.31 3.56 45.61
N LEU A 337 4.90 3.67 44.36
CA LEU A 337 4.04 4.75 43.87
C LEU A 337 2.59 4.36 44.13
N VAL A 338 1.83 5.23 44.79
CA VAL A 338 0.40 5.06 45.10
C VAL A 338 -0.39 6.11 44.33
N GLY A 339 -1.07 5.69 43.27
CA GLY A 339 -1.88 6.57 42.40
C GLY A 339 -3.34 6.66 42.83
N THR A 340 -3.95 7.84 42.74
CA THR A 340 -5.37 8.04 43.10
C THR A 340 -6.33 7.92 41.90
N PRO A 341 -7.53 7.36 42.08
CA PRO A 341 -8.61 7.37 41.11
C PRO A 341 -9.24 8.75 41.05
N ASP A 342 -9.13 9.46 39.94
CA ASP A 342 -10.26 10.31 39.60
C ASP A 342 -10.45 10.35 38.09
N TYR A 343 -11.44 9.59 37.63
CA TYR A 343 -11.86 9.53 36.24
C TYR A 343 -12.75 10.74 35.86
N HIS A 344 -13.10 11.62 36.82
CA HIS A 344 -14.27 12.51 36.68
C HIS A 344 -14.16 13.98 37.15
N SER A 345 -13.00 14.54 37.53
CA SER A 345 -12.96 15.99 37.81
C SER A 345 -11.61 16.67 37.66
N THR A 346 -11.65 17.98 37.42
CA THR A 346 -10.51 18.91 37.35
C THR A 346 -9.75 19.10 38.68
N ASN A 347 -9.95 18.22 39.66
CA ASN A 347 -9.31 18.27 40.98
C ASN A 347 -8.56 16.96 41.21
N ASN A 348 -7.34 16.88 40.70
CA ASN A 348 -6.42 15.75 40.89
C ASN A 348 -6.19 15.49 42.38
N GLY A 349 -6.46 14.27 42.84
CA GLY A 349 -5.93 13.77 44.11
C GLY A 349 -4.41 13.65 44.04
N PRO A 350 -3.69 13.71 45.17
CA PRO A 350 -2.25 13.58 45.14
C PRO A 350 -1.79 12.14 44.93
N ASP A 351 -0.81 11.94 44.06
CA ASP A 351 -0.04 10.69 43.99
C ASP A 351 1.02 10.70 45.12
N ASP A 352 1.07 9.63 45.89
CA ASP A 352 2.01 9.49 47.01
C ASP A 352 3.14 8.52 46.65
N ILE A 353 4.37 8.88 46.98
CA ILE A 353 5.50 7.95 46.90
C ILE A 353 5.85 7.53 48.31
N LYS A 354 5.82 6.22 48.57
CA LYS A 354 6.05 5.62 49.88
C LYS A 354 7.25 4.69 49.84
N TYR A 355 7.93 4.54 50.97
CA TYR A 355 9.00 3.55 51.16
C TYR A 355 8.91 2.92 52.54
N TYR A 356 9.43 1.71 52.67
CA TYR A 356 9.51 1.02 53.95
C TYR A 356 10.78 1.45 54.71
N ASN A 357 10.62 1.93 55.95
CA ASN A 357 11.76 2.40 56.75
C ASN A 357 12.32 1.34 57.71
N GLY A 358 11.79 0.12 57.68
CA GLY A 358 12.13 -0.97 58.61
C GLY A 358 11.13 -1.17 59.76
N THR A 359 10.17 -0.28 59.95
CA THR A 359 9.04 -0.46 60.87
C THR A 359 7.69 -0.15 60.24
N ASP A 360 7.61 0.92 59.43
CA ASP A 360 6.37 1.41 58.83
C ASP A 360 6.61 1.91 57.40
N TRP A 361 5.54 1.97 56.60
CA TRP A 361 5.52 2.67 55.32
C TRP A 361 5.40 4.18 55.52
N VAL A 362 6.32 4.95 54.93
CA VAL A 362 6.39 6.40 55.10
C VAL A 362 6.26 7.10 53.76
N THR A 363 5.38 8.09 53.67
CA THR A 363 5.26 8.96 52.50
C THR A 363 6.50 9.85 52.38
N MET A 364 7.28 9.65 51.32
CA MET A 364 8.41 10.50 50.93
C MET A 364 7.92 11.86 50.42
N GLY A 365 6.80 11.89 49.71
CA GLY A 365 6.20 13.10 49.16
C GLY A 365 4.82 12.84 48.55
N THR A 366 4.03 13.91 48.52
CA THR A 366 2.65 13.96 48.03
C THR A 366 2.58 14.93 46.85
N LEU A 367 2.14 14.45 45.70
CA LEU A 367 2.40 15.12 44.42
C LEU A 367 1.15 15.78 43.85
N ASN A 368 0.85 16.99 44.32
CA ASN A 368 -0.28 17.80 43.83
C ASN A 368 -0.03 18.45 42.44
N GLN A 369 1.16 18.28 41.84
CA GLN A 369 1.60 18.99 40.62
C GLN A 369 1.49 18.16 39.33
N PHE A 370 1.07 16.89 39.42
CA PHE A 370 1.24 15.92 38.34
C PHE A 370 0.04 15.68 37.44
N GLY A 371 -1.10 16.29 37.73
CA GLY A 371 -2.07 16.63 36.69
C GLY A 371 -2.55 15.51 35.75
N ASN A 372 -2.50 14.23 36.17
CA ASN A 372 -2.72 12.98 35.42
C ASN A 372 -1.48 12.06 35.20
N ALA A 373 -0.39 12.16 35.98
CA ALA A 373 0.76 11.25 35.83
C ALA A 373 0.40 9.77 36.04
N CYS A 374 -0.36 9.42 37.08
CA CYS A 374 -0.70 8.03 37.42
C CYS A 374 -2.06 7.58 36.84
N ASN A 375 -2.26 7.76 35.52
CA ASN A 375 -3.35 7.07 34.81
C ASN A 375 -3.01 5.57 34.63
N TYR A 376 -3.78 4.82 33.83
CA TYR A 376 -3.68 3.37 33.51
C TYR A 376 -2.30 2.78 33.13
N VAL A 377 -1.20 3.52 33.29
CA VAL A 377 0.11 3.33 32.70
C VAL A 377 1.19 3.99 33.57
N ALA A 378 1.15 3.78 34.88
CA ALA A 378 2.13 4.40 35.77
C ALA A 378 3.45 3.61 35.74
N GLU A 379 4.57 4.33 35.70
CA GLU A 379 5.93 3.77 35.72
C GLU A 379 6.74 4.45 36.82
N LEU A 380 7.55 3.68 37.55
CA LEU A 380 8.48 4.16 38.57
C LEU A 380 9.79 3.38 38.42
N LYS A 381 10.90 4.06 38.11
CA LYS A 381 12.22 3.43 38.01
C LYS A 381 13.35 4.28 38.61
N PHE A 382 14.32 3.66 39.27
CA PHE A 382 15.50 4.26 39.85
C PHE A 382 16.74 3.96 39.01
N ALA A 383 17.46 5.01 38.62
CA ALA A 383 18.77 4.84 38.03
C ALA A 383 19.80 4.38 39.09
N PRO A 384 20.92 3.74 38.69
CA PRO A 384 21.99 3.32 39.61
C PRO A 384 22.59 4.44 40.46
N ASN A 385 22.53 5.69 40.01
CA ASN A 385 22.97 6.86 40.77
C ASN A 385 21.94 7.34 41.83
N GLY A 386 20.77 6.72 41.89
CA GLY A 386 19.64 7.05 42.77
C GLY A 386 18.69 8.13 42.23
N ASP A 387 18.85 8.58 40.98
CA ASP A 387 17.87 9.45 40.33
C ASP A 387 16.57 8.67 40.11
N MET A 388 15.44 9.28 40.44
CA MET A 388 14.13 8.66 40.36
C MET A 388 13.37 9.19 39.14
N TYR A 389 12.96 8.29 38.27
CA TYR A 389 12.15 8.54 37.10
C TYR A 389 10.76 7.98 37.34
N LEU A 390 9.74 8.73 36.95
CA LEU A 390 8.38 8.26 37.03
C LEU A 390 7.51 8.91 35.96
N GLY A 391 6.42 8.28 35.60
CA GLY A 391 5.50 8.87 34.65
C GLY A 391 4.29 8.01 34.37
N GLY A 392 3.62 8.42 33.31
CA GLY A 392 2.45 7.81 32.71
C GLY A 392 2.02 8.77 31.62
N MET A 393 0.98 9.57 31.82
CA MET A 393 0.62 10.58 30.80
C MET A 393 1.75 11.61 30.55
N LYS A 394 2.53 11.96 31.59
CA LYS A 394 3.72 12.84 31.48
C LYS A 394 4.91 12.28 32.26
N PRO A 395 6.14 12.35 31.72
CA PRO A 395 7.35 11.89 32.41
C PRO A 395 7.95 12.96 33.34
N PHE A 396 8.43 12.51 34.50
CA PHE A 396 9.06 13.32 35.54
C PHE A 396 10.34 12.68 36.05
N ILE A 397 11.23 13.52 36.58
CA ILE A 397 12.48 13.10 37.23
C ILE A 397 12.68 13.84 38.55
N LYS A 398 13.22 13.14 39.54
CA LYS A 398 13.80 13.71 40.75
C LYS A 398 15.25 13.28 40.85
N ILE A 399 16.15 14.24 40.71
CA ILE A 399 17.59 14.03 40.91
C ILE A 399 17.86 13.62 42.35
N ASN A 400 18.75 12.65 42.56
CA ASN A 400 19.13 12.17 43.88
C ASN A 400 19.61 13.33 44.77
N GLY A 401 19.12 13.37 46.00
CA GLY A 401 19.38 14.46 46.95
C GLY A 401 18.60 15.77 46.69
N SER A 402 17.84 15.87 45.59
CA SER A 402 16.89 16.97 45.36
C SER A 402 15.60 16.78 46.17
N SER A 403 14.99 17.88 46.62
CA SER A 403 13.65 17.87 47.23
C SER A 403 12.52 18.11 46.21
N THR A 404 12.84 18.35 44.94
CA THR A 404 11.85 18.74 43.91
C THR A 404 11.90 17.83 42.69
N PHE A 405 10.72 17.54 42.15
CA PHE A 405 10.53 16.92 40.85
C PHE A 405 10.59 17.94 39.73
N SER A 406 11.08 17.52 38.57
CA SER A 406 11.09 18.30 37.33
C SER A 406 10.38 17.51 36.25
N GLN A 407 9.46 18.14 35.53
CA GLN A 407 8.86 17.55 34.34
C GLN A 407 9.92 17.47 33.24
N ILE A 408 9.95 16.33 32.54
CA ILE A 408 10.76 16.17 31.34
C ILE A 408 10.04 16.87 30.18
N PRO A 409 10.71 17.73 29.38
CA PRO A 409 10.03 18.51 28.35
C PRO A 409 9.29 17.67 27.29
N ASP A 410 8.02 18.03 27.04
CA ASP A 410 7.11 17.40 26.06
C ASP A 410 7.58 17.47 24.59
N ASP A 411 8.58 18.31 24.31
CA ASP A 411 9.02 18.64 22.95
C ASP A 411 9.67 17.44 22.22
N TYR A 412 10.15 16.44 22.95
CA TYR A 412 10.86 15.27 22.40
C TYR A 412 10.35 13.92 22.90
N VAL A 413 9.58 13.90 23.98
CA VAL A 413 9.03 12.68 24.57
C VAL A 413 7.52 12.75 24.37
N HIS A 414 6.96 11.72 23.73
CA HIS A 414 5.50 11.60 23.62
C HIS A 414 4.90 11.40 25.02
N ASP A 415 3.63 11.74 25.17
CA ASP A 415 2.84 11.42 26.35
C ASP A 415 2.71 9.88 26.50
N ASP A 416 2.13 9.39 27.59
CA ASP A 416 1.91 7.95 27.80
C ASP A 416 3.21 7.12 27.81
N LEU A 417 4.09 7.44 28.75
CA LEU A 417 5.27 6.64 29.11
C LEU A 417 4.84 5.20 29.46
N ARG A 418 5.49 4.22 28.84
CA ARG A 418 5.19 2.78 28.97
C ARG A 418 6.27 2.00 29.70
N ASP A 419 7.53 2.39 29.53
CA ASP A 419 8.66 1.72 30.17
C ASP A 419 9.89 2.65 30.19
N ILE A 420 10.76 2.42 31.18
CA ILE A 420 12.01 3.15 31.41
C ILE A 420 13.15 2.13 31.53
N ALA A 421 14.14 2.25 30.65
CA ALA A 421 15.36 1.43 30.74
C ALA A 421 16.61 2.30 30.88
N PHE A 422 17.60 1.77 31.61
CA PHE A 422 18.88 2.42 31.83
C PHE A 422 19.99 1.69 31.11
N SER A 423 21.02 2.43 30.71
CA SER A 423 22.26 1.81 30.29
C SER A 423 23.01 1.20 31.47
N ASN A 424 23.86 0.20 31.23
CA ASN A 424 24.62 -0.51 32.26
C ASN A 424 25.82 0.29 32.84
N THR A 425 25.84 1.61 32.69
CA THR A 425 26.85 2.47 33.30
C THR A 425 26.56 2.69 34.79
N THR A 426 27.57 3.09 35.55
CA THR A 426 27.43 3.36 36.99
C THR A 426 26.47 4.51 37.31
N ASP A 427 26.18 5.37 36.34
CA ASP A 427 25.23 6.47 36.45
C ASP A 427 23.89 6.22 35.74
N GLY A 428 23.73 5.08 35.06
CA GLY A 428 22.51 4.74 34.31
C GLY A 428 22.30 5.51 33.00
N LEU A 429 23.30 6.25 32.52
CA LEU A 429 23.18 7.12 31.35
C LEU A 429 23.77 6.50 30.07
N PRO A 430 23.05 6.55 28.93
CA PRO A 430 21.77 7.23 28.72
C PRO A 430 20.55 6.46 29.25
N VAL A 431 19.46 7.21 29.48
CA VAL A 431 18.13 6.66 29.81
C VAL A 431 17.28 6.59 28.56
N PHE A 432 16.50 5.52 28.42
CA PHE A 432 15.58 5.27 27.33
C PHE A 432 14.14 5.24 27.83
N PHE A 433 13.22 5.81 27.06
CA PHE A 433 11.78 5.77 27.33
C PHE A 433 11.03 5.18 26.15
N ALA A 434 10.11 4.26 26.44
CA ALA A 434 9.09 3.79 25.52
C ALA A 434 7.80 4.56 25.77
N THR A 435 7.13 4.96 24.71
CA THR A 435 5.94 5.82 24.76
C THR A 435 4.94 5.41 23.67
N ASP A 436 3.78 6.05 23.64
CA ASP A 436 2.81 5.90 22.53
C ASP A 436 3.31 6.48 21.19
N GLY A 437 4.41 7.24 21.20
CA GLY A 437 5.07 7.81 20.02
C GLY A 437 6.41 7.17 19.65
N GLY A 438 6.75 6.03 20.23
CA GLY A 438 7.97 5.27 19.94
C GLY A 438 8.98 5.33 21.07
N ILE A 439 10.27 5.42 20.72
CA ILE A 439 11.38 5.42 21.67
C ILE A 439 12.20 6.71 21.61
N CYS A 440 12.55 7.23 22.78
CA CYS A 440 13.44 8.38 22.91
C CYS A 440 14.54 8.10 23.94
N ARG A 441 15.64 8.86 23.85
CA ARG A 441 16.75 8.76 24.81
C ARG A 441 17.23 10.11 25.30
N ASN A 442 17.73 10.15 26.52
CA ASN A 442 18.49 11.27 27.03
C ASN A 442 19.97 11.13 26.63
N SER A 443 20.57 12.18 26.10
CA SER A 443 21.96 12.17 25.63
C SER A 443 23.01 12.73 26.59
N GLY A 444 22.67 13.08 27.84
CA GLY A 444 23.66 13.65 28.76
C GLY A 444 23.27 13.71 30.23
N THR A 445 24.07 14.46 30.99
CA THR A 445 23.99 14.65 32.45
C THR A 445 22.92 15.68 32.89
N ASN A 446 22.05 16.13 31.98
CA ASN A 446 21.07 17.21 32.21
C ASN A 446 19.66 16.79 31.75
N ILE A 447 18.63 17.23 32.50
CA ILE A 447 17.22 16.84 32.32
C ILE A 447 16.61 17.26 30.96
N GLY A 448 17.21 18.23 30.25
CA GLY A 448 16.65 18.79 29.01
C GLY A 448 17.17 18.22 27.69
N GLN A 449 18.02 17.18 27.68
CA GLN A 449 18.69 16.68 26.47
C GLN A 449 18.06 15.41 25.90
N TRP A 450 16.75 15.47 25.65
CA TRP A 450 15.98 14.37 25.05
C TRP A 450 15.97 14.45 23.54
N ARG A 451 15.91 13.30 22.89
CA ARG A 451 15.72 13.16 21.45
C ARG A 451 14.98 11.86 21.15
N SER A 452 14.18 11.85 20.10
CA SER A 452 13.73 10.60 19.48
C SER A 452 14.94 9.80 18.98
N ILE A 453 14.82 8.47 19.02
CA ILE A 453 15.74 7.54 18.38
C ILE A 453 14.97 6.51 17.54
N ASN A 454 13.81 6.92 17.03
CA ASN A 454 12.97 6.13 16.18
C ASN A 454 13.68 5.74 14.87
N GLY A 455 14.49 6.60 14.25
CA GLY A 455 15.26 6.25 13.05
C GLY A 455 14.40 5.68 11.92
N ASN A 456 14.69 4.46 11.47
CA ASN A 456 13.87 3.72 10.50
C ASN A 456 12.70 2.91 11.13
N LEU A 457 12.46 3.01 12.45
CA LEU A 457 11.33 2.37 13.11
C LEU A 457 10.02 2.81 12.44
N CYS A 458 9.24 1.84 12.00
CA CYS A 458 8.02 2.09 11.24
C CYS A 458 6.90 1.17 11.75
N ILE A 459 6.26 1.59 12.84
CA ILE A 459 5.25 0.80 13.57
C ILE A 459 3.88 1.48 13.64
N LEU A 460 3.67 2.51 12.82
CA LEU A 460 2.40 3.19 12.72
C LEU A 460 1.31 2.24 12.19
N GLN A 461 0.14 2.36 12.80
CA GLN A 461 -1.03 1.56 12.47
C GLN A 461 -1.97 2.39 11.61
N PHE A 462 -1.84 2.26 10.28
CA PHE A 462 -2.80 2.88 9.36
C PHE A 462 -4.15 2.18 9.47
N MET A 463 -5.23 2.97 9.43
CA MET A 463 -6.60 2.48 9.44
C MET A 463 -7.29 2.61 8.08
N GLY A 464 -6.75 3.48 7.23
CA GLY A 464 -7.15 3.71 5.85
C GLY A 464 -6.12 4.61 5.17
N PHE A 465 -5.95 4.43 3.87
CA PHE A 465 -4.84 4.99 3.12
C PHE A 465 -5.27 5.34 1.69
N ASP A 466 -4.63 6.34 1.08
CA ASP A 466 -4.82 6.60 -0.35
C ASP A 466 -3.56 7.17 -0.99
N VAL A 467 -3.47 6.95 -2.30
CA VAL A 467 -2.38 7.39 -3.16
C VAL A 467 -2.94 8.29 -4.25
N SER A 468 -2.20 9.35 -4.59
CA SER A 468 -2.53 10.19 -5.72
C SER A 468 -2.33 9.46 -7.05
N GLU A 469 -3.33 9.51 -7.92
CA GLU A 469 -3.27 8.98 -9.29
C GLU A 469 -2.39 9.84 -10.21
N SER A 470 -2.26 11.15 -9.92
CA SER A 470 -1.44 12.07 -10.71
C SER A 470 0.04 12.03 -10.34
N ASN A 471 0.35 11.73 -9.07
CA ASN A 471 1.72 11.60 -8.58
C ASN A 471 1.79 10.55 -7.45
N PRO A 472 2.20 9.31 -7.74
CA PRO A 472 2.25 8.23 -6.76
C PRO A 472 3.16 8.48 -5.56
N GLU A 473 4.07 9.46 -5.63
CA GLU A 473 4.88 9.86 -4.47
C GLU A 473 4.05 10.58 -3.39
N VAL A 474 2.91 11.16 -3.77
CA VAL A 474 1.97 11.82 -2.86
C VAL A 474 0.92 10.81 -2.38
N MET A 475 0.94 10.55 -1.09
CA MET A 475 0.10 9.53 -0.45
C MET A 475 -0.13 9.89 1.02
N GLY A 476 -1.14 9.29 1.65
CA GLY A 476 -1.42 9.59 3.05
C GLY A 476 -2.53 8.75 3.64
N GLY A 477 -2.60 8.80 4.97
CA GLY A 477 -3.57 8.03 5.73
C GLY A 477 -3.57 8.43 7.19
N GLY A 478 -4.61 8.03 7.89
CA GLY A 478 -4.76 8.25 9.32
C GLY A 478 -4.27 7.07 10.14
N THR A 479 -3.66 7.37 11.30
CA THR A 479 -3.11 6.37 12.21
C THR A 479 -3.72 6.45 13.61
N THR A 480 -3.65 5.33 14.33
CA THR A 480 -4.13 5.24 15.72
C THR A 480 -3.18 5.97 16.69
N ASP A 481 -3.73 6.85 17.52
CA ASP A 481 -3.04 7.68 18.55
C ASP A 481 -1.93 8.62 18.04
N ASN A 482 -1.53 8.49 16.77
CA ASN A 482 -0.35 9.13 16.22
C ASN A 482 -0.68 9.95 14.98
N HIS A 483 -1.87 10.59 14.95
CA HIS A 483 -2.29 11.59 13.96
C HIS A 483 -2.49 11.05 12.53
N SER A 484 -2.79 11.96 11.60
CA SER A 484 -2.78 11.70 10.16
C SER A 484 -1.47 12.13 9.52
N TRP A 485 -1.00 11.32 8.56
CA TRP A 485 0.28 11.47 7.89
C TRP A 485 0.12 11.61 6.37
N VAL A 486 0.92 12.50 5.78
CA VAL A 486 0.99 12.69 4.33
C VAL A 486 2.45 12.70 3.89
N ARG A 487 2.75 11.96 2.83
CA ARG A 487 4.01 11.98 2.10
C ARG A 487 3.89 12.95 0.94
N ASP A 488 4.88 13.83 0.77
CA ASP A 488 4.93 14.76 -0.35
C ASP A 488 5.67 14.20 -1.56
N GLU A 489 5.66 14.96 -2.66
CA GLU A 489 6.34 14.61 -3.92
C GLU A 489 7.87 14.43 -3.82
N ASN A 490 8.49 14.85 -2.72
CA ASN A 490 9.92 14.67 -2.46
C ASN A 490 10.17 13.46 -1.53
N GLY A 491 9.12 12.69 -1.23
CA GLY A 491 9.14 11.56 -0.34
C GLY A 491 9.26 11.87 1.15
N THR A 492 8.93 13.10 1.54
CA THR A 492 8.97 13.50 2.95
C THR A 492 7.61 13.31 3.62
N TRP A 493 7.57 12.49 4.66
CA TRP A 493 6.41 12.33 5.53
C TRP A 493 6.25 13.48 6.50
N ARG A 494 5.00 13.92 6.68
CA ARG A 494 4.64 14.95 7.65
C ARG A 494 3.30 14.67 8.28
N ASN A 495 3.22 15.06 9.55
CA ASN A 495 1.99 15.15 10.28
C ASN A 495 1.11 16.28 9.75
N VAL A 496 -0.18 16.02 9.51
CA VAL A 496 -1.09 17.04 8.97
C VAL A 496 -2.27 17.38 9.87
N LEU A 497 -2.74 16.43 10.70
CA LEU A 497 -3.94 16.60 11.55
C LEU A 497 -3.74 15.87 12.87
N SER A 498 -3.96 16.56 13.99
CA SER A 498 -3.77 16.02 15.34
C SER A 498 -4.92 15.11 15.78
N GLY A 499 -4.71 14.32 16.83
CA GLY A 499 -5.67 13.32 17.33
C GLY A 499 -5.53 11.97 16.63
N ASP A 500 -6.62 11.22 16.54
CA ASP A 500 -6.62 9.94 15.83
C ASP A 500 -6.95 10.16 14.36
N GLY A 501 -6.12 9.65 13.46
CA GLY A 501 -6.44 9.65 12.04
C GLY A 501 -7.24 8.39 11.64
N GLY A 502 -8.11 8.51 10.63
CA GLY A 502 -8.66 7.34 9.92
C GLY A 502 -8.56 7.53 8.42
N ALA A 503 -9.57 7.13 7.65
CA ALA A 503 -9.43 7.11 6.19
C ALA A 503 -9.13 8.50 5.60
N MET A 504 -8.37 8.49 4.50
CA MET A 504 -8.03 9.65 3.71
C MET A 504 -8.34 9.34 2.25
N ALA A 505 -8.71 10.36 1.47
CA ALA A 505 -8.75 10.27 0.01
C ALA A 505 -8.06 11.50 -0.58
N ILE A 506 -7.27 11.28 -1.63
CA ILE A 506 -6.53 12.31 -2.36
C ILE A 506 -7.23 12.50 -3.71
N ASP A 507 -7.47 13.74 -4.13
CA ASP A 507 -8.17 14.00 -5.39
C ASP A 507 -7.43 13.41 -6.59
N ALA A 508 -8.15 12.72 -7.47
CA ALA A 508 -7.60 12.02 -8.63
C ALA A 508 -6.99 12.96 -9.69
N THR A 509 -7.42 14.24 -9.72
CA THR A 509 -7.01 15.23 -10.72
C THR A 509 -6.08 16.31 -10.17
N ASN A 510 -5.97 16.41 -8.84
CA ASN A 510 -5.17 17.41 -8.17
C ASN A 510 -4.66 16.88 -6.83
N GLU A 511 -3.42 16.37 -6.81
CA GLU A 511 -2.77 15.79 -5.62
C GLU A 511 -2.65 16.77 -4.43
N LEU A 512 -2.90 18.06 -4.67
CA LEU A 512 -2.92 19.05 -3.62
C LEU A 512 -4.21 19.00 -2.79
N ILE A 513 -5.28 18.35 -3.21
CA ILE A 513 -6.58 18.35 -2.51
C ILE A 513 -6.79 16.99 -1.85
N MET A 514 -7.06 16.97 -0.55
CA MET A 514 -7.27 15.74 0.20
C MET A 514 -8.44 15.89 1.17
N LEU A 515 -9.13 14.79 1.43
CA LEU A 515 -10.18 14.70 2.43
C LEU A 515 -9.79 13.65 3.47
N SER A 516 -9.74 14.02 4.74
CA SER A 516 -9.31 13.12 5.82
C SER A 516 -10.31 13.10 6.95
N ALA A 517 -10.60 11.90 7.47
CA ALA A 517 -11.36 11.69 8.68
C ALA A 517 -10.41 11.73 9.90
N ASN A 518 -10.75 12.52 10.94
CA ASN A 518 -9.94 12.64 12.17
C ASN A 518 -10.81 12.68 13.43
N GLY A 519 -10.54 11.79 14.39
CA GLY A 519 -11.20 11.73 15.70
C GLY A 519 -10.87 12.95 16.56
N SER A 520 -11.90 13.69 16.99
CA SER A 520 -11.77 14.66 18.08
C SER A 520 -12.24 14.05 19.41
N GLU A 521 -11.67 14.55 20.51
CA GLU A 521 -11.91 14.08 21.88
C GLU A 521 -13.36 14.19 22.39
N SER A 522 -14.32 14.67 21.59
CA SER A 522 -15.68 14.93 22.08
C SER A 522 -16.82 14.44 21.21
N ASP A 523 -16.63 13.97 19.98
CA ASP A 523 -17.77 13.63 19.11
C ASP A 523 -17.42 12.74 17.88
N GLY A 524 -16.30 12.01 17.87
CA GLY A 524 -15.95 11.11 16.77
C GLY A 524 -15.19 11.79 15.61
N MET A 525 -15.08 11.11 14.47
CA MET A 525 -14.23 11.59 13.37
C MET A 525 -14.84 12.78 12.61
N THR A 526 -14.01 13.70 12.14
CA THR A 526 -14.38 14.87 11.35
C THR A 526 -13.73 14.82 9.99
N VAL A 527 -14.50 15.11 8.93
CA VAL A 527 -14.02 15.12 7.55
C VAL A 527 -13.53 16.52 7.21
N THR A 528 -12.22 16.69 6.99
CA THR A 528 -11.61 17.98 6.67
C THR A 528 -11.03 17.97 5.26
N GLY A 529 -11.53 18.85 4.39
CA GLY A 529 -10.88 19.16 3.12
C GLY A 529 -9.60 19.93 3.39
N THR A 530 -8.48 19.48 2.81
CA THR A 530 -7.17 20.08 2.99
C THR A 530 -6.53 20.34 1.64
N THR A 531 -5.70 21.38 1.57
CA THR A 531 -4.79 21.59 0.45
C THR A 531 -3.35 21.34 0.91
N LYS A 532 -2.41 20.94 0.03
CA LYS A 532 -0.94 20.86 0.34
C LYS A 532 -0.42 22.14 1.01
N SER A 533 -1.09 23.27 0.81
CA SER A 533 -0.84 24.54 1.49
C SER A 533 -1.26 24.59 2.97
N PHE A 534 -1.51 23.47 3.65
CA PHE A 534 -1.69 23.41 5.11
C PHE A 534 -0.47 23.91 5.89
N PHE A 535 0.70 24.06 5.26
CA PHE A 535 1.80 24.88 5.80
C PHE A 535 1.46 26.38 5.96
N SER A 536 0.32 26.85 5.42
CA SER A 536 -0.13 28.25 5.39
C SER A 536 -1.62 28.48 5.67
N GLY A 537 -2.38 27.43 6.03
CA GLY A 537 -3.77 27.49 6.51
C GLY A 537 -4.86 27.59 5.44
N TYR A 538 -5.85 26.69 5.50
CA TYR A 538 -7.28 26.94 5.23
C TYR A 538 -8.11 25.72 5.70
N ASN A 539 -9.11 25.95 6.55
CA ASN A 539 -10.09 24.97 7.03
C ASN A 539 -11.33 25.02 6.13
N PHE A 540 -11.70 23.93 5.46
CA PHE A 540 -13.05 23.81 4.89
C PHE A 540 -14.07 23.48 5.98
N GLY A 541 -14.42 24.50 6.76
CA GLY A 541 -15.80 24.85 7.06
C GLY A 541 -16.62 24.09 8.12
N THR A 542 -16.55 22.77 8.26
CA THR A 542 -17.53 22.06 9.12
C THR A 542 -17.04 20.72 9.65
N SER A 543 -16.93 20.61 10.97
CA SER A 543 -16.76 19.36 11.71
C SER A 543 -18.12 18.67 11.89
N TYR A 544 -18.23 17.42 11.47
CA TYR A 544 -19.40 16.58 11.72
C TYR A 544 -18.98 15.38 12.57
N SER A 545 -19.79 15.02 13.57
CA SER A 545 -19.59 13.83 14.39
C SER A 545 -19.75 12.56 13.54
N LEU A 546 -18.67 11.82 13.30
CA LEU A 546 -18.75 10.46 12.77
C LEU A 546 -19.01 9.49 13.93
N LYS A 547 -20.10 8.73 13.83
CA LYS A 547 -20.44 7.65 14.79
C LYS A 547 -19.62 6.36 14.58
N LYS A 548 -18.70 6.36 13.60
CA LYS A 548 -17.90 5.21 13.17
C LYS A 548 -16.43 5.65 13.08
N TYR A 549 -15.52 4.89 13.69
CA TYR A 549 -14.09 5.21 13.80
C TYR A 549 -13.27 4.77 12.57
N ASP A 550 -13.80 3.85 11.78
CA ASP A 550 -13.26 3.34 10.52
C ASP A 550 -14.07 3.86 9.31
N ALA A 551 -14.54 5.10 9.40
CA ALA A 551 -15.31 5.70 8.31
C ALA A 551 -14.49 5.77 7.02
N ARG A 552 -15.09 5.40 5.89
CA ARG A 552 -14.40 5.30 4.58
C ARG A 552 -14.59 6.56 3.77
N ILE A 553 -13.56 6.89 2.99
CA ILE A 553 -13.58 8.01 2.05
C ILE A 553 -13.02 7.50 0.72
N LYS A 554 -13.73 7.78 -0.39
CA LYS A 554 -13.22 7.50 -1.74
C LYS A 554 -13.32 8.77 -2.60
N LYS A 555 -12.33 8.96 -3.47
CA LYS A 555 -12.24 10.05 -4.45
C LYS A 555 -13.12 9.78 -5.68
N HIS A 556 -13.64 10.83 -6.30
CA HIS A 556 -14.24 10.69 -7.63
C HIS A 556 -13.12 10.57 -8.69
N PRO A 557 -13.20 9.65 -9.66
CA PRO A 557 -12.09 9.35 -10.58
C PRO A 557 -11.67 10.50 -11.51
N MET A 558 -12.59 11.43 -11.82
CA MET A 558 -12.35 12.50 -12.81
C MET A 558 -12.78 13.92 -12.41
N LEU A 559 -13.52 14.09 -11.31
CA LEU A 559 -14.11 15.38 -10.94
C LEU A 559 -13.38 15.91 -9.72
N GLU A 560 -12.66 17.02 -9.91
CA GLU A 560 -11.95 17.71 -8.83
C GLU A 560 -12.93 18.06 -7.68
N LYS A 561 -12.45 18.01 -6.44
CA LYS A 561 -13.16 18.34 -5.19
C LYS A 561 -14.38 17.46 -4.88
N THR A 562 -14.52 16.35 -5.60
CA THR A 562 -15.66 15.44 -5.43
C THR A 562 -15.26 14.19 -4.67
N PHE A 563 -15.88 13.97 -3.51
CA PHE A 563 -15.58 12.86 -2.62
C PHE A 563 -16.86 12.23 -2.07
N PHE A 564 -16.74 10.95 -1.72
CA PHE A 564 -17.78 10.16 -1.11
C PHE A 564 -17.29 9.60 0.22
N PHE A 565 -18.17 9.53 1.22
CA PHE A 565 -17.82 8.97 2.52
C PHE A 565 -19.04 8.43 3.26
N ASP A 566 -18.82 7.48 4.18
CA ASP A 566 -19.88 6.89 4.98
C ASP A 566 -20.14 7.68 6.28
N GLN A 567 -21.38 8.12 6.47
CA GLN A 567 -21.84 8.78 7.69
C GLN A 567 -23.36 8.64 7.83
N TRP A 568 -23.81 7.54 8.44
CA TRP A 568 -25.24 7.24 8.56
C TRP A 568 -25.95 7.35 7.19
N GLY A 569 -25.45 6.55 6.25
CA GLY A 569 -25.66 6.65 4.81
C GLY A 569 -24.42 7.18 4.09
N LEU A 570 -24.35 6.92 2.80
CA LEU A 570 -23.37 7.43 1.86
C LEU A 570 -23.63 8.91 1.57
N LYS A 571 -22.58 9.70 1.78
CA LYS A 571 -22.56 11.14 1.51
C LYS A 571 -21.71 11.46 0.29
N LYS A 572 -22.04 12.59 -0.36
CA LYS A 572 -21.25 13.19 -1.45
C LYS A 572 -21.03 14.68 -1.18
N THR A 573 -19.81 15.13 -1.44
CA THR A 573 -19.44 16.54 -1.62
C THR A 573 -18.91 16.74 -3.04
N SER A 574 -19.11 17.92 -3.62
CA SER A 574 -18.58 18.31 -4.93
C SER A 574 -17.83 19.65 -4.90
N ASP A 575 -17.49 20.11 -3.70
CA ASP A 575 -16.85 21.41 -3.45
C ASP A 575 -15.76 21.32 -2.37
N GLY A 576 -15.24 20.12 -2.10
CA GLY A 576 -14.11 19.89 -1.19
C GLY A 576 -14.53 19.89 0.28
N GLY A 577 -15.77 19.48 0.56
CA GLY A 577 -16.32 19.36 1.92
C GLY A 577 -17.06 20.60 2.42
N VAL A 578 -17.29 21.62 1.58
CA VAL A 578 -18.07 22.82 1.99
C VAL A 578 -19.56 22.50 2.08
N THR A 579 -20.08 21.73 1.13
CA THR A 579 -21.43 21.19 1.16
C THR A 579 -21.40 19.67 1.09
N ILE A 580 -22.27 19.05 1.89
CA ILE A 580 -22.40 17.60 2.00
C ILE A 580 -23.87 17.23 1.83
N SER A 581 -24.11 16.24 0.98
CA SER A 581 -25.44 15.71 0.68
C SER A 581 -25.48 14.22 0.98
N ASN A 582 -26.57 13.75 1.58
CA ASN A 582 -26.85 12.32 1.65
C ASN A 582 -27.38 11.87 0.30
N ILE A 583 -26.72 10.87 -0.30
CA ILE A 583 -27.15 10.33 -1.60
C ILE A 583 -27.87 8.99 -1.44
N TYR A 584 -27.52 8.19 -0.42
CA TYR A 584 -28.11 6.86 -0.23
C TYR A 584 -27.74 6.19 1.10
N PRO A 585 -28.59 5.35 1.73
CA PRO A 585 -30.03 5.30 1.58
C PRO A 585 -30.67 6.58 2.15
N ASN A 586 -31.82 6.98 1.60
CA ASN A 586 -32.53 8.19 2.04
C ASN A 586 -33.08 8.10 3.48
N SER A 587 -33.30 6.89 3.98
CA SER A 587 -33.73 6.63 5.36
C SER A 587 -32.62 6.76 6.40
N GLY A 588 -31.35 6.88 5.96
CA GLY A 588 -30.19 6.62 6.81
C GLY A 588 -29.98 5.12 7.08
N GLY A 589 -28.79 4.77 7.58
CA GLY A 589 -28.34 3.39 7.81
C GLY A 589 -26.83 3.30 7.97
N ILE A 590 -26.27 2.13 8.27
CA ILE A 590 -24.82 1.91 8.19
C ILE A 590 -24.48 1.58 6.74
N VAL A 591 -23.46 2.25 6.20
CA VAL A 591 -22.77 1.80 4.99
C VAL A 591 -21.57 0.98 5.45
N ASN A 592 -21.50 -0.26 4.97
CA ASN A 592 -20.44 -1.18 5.34
C ASN A 592 -19.26 -1.06 4.40
N ALA A 593 -19.54 -0.96 3.09
CA ALA A 593 -18.55 -0.81 2.03
C ALA A 593 -19.15 -0.09 0.83
N PHE A 594 -18.34 0.67 0.09
CA PHE A 594 -18.74 1.27 -1.16
C PHE A 594 -17.53 1.56 -2.05
N ASP A 595 -17.75 1.59 -3.36
CA ASP A 595 -16.73 1.95 -4.33
C ASP A 595 -17.33 2.64 -5.57
N ILE A 596 -16.48 3.35 -6.33
CA ILE A 596 -16.84 4.16 -7.49
C ILE A 596 -16.06 3.68 -8.72
N GLY A 597 -16.79 3.15 -9.70
CA GLY A 597 -16.22 2.68 -10.96
C GLY A 597 -15.65 3.84 -11.79
N LYS A 598 -14.66 3.53 -12.63
CA LYS A 598 -13.90 4.52 -13.40
C LYS A 598 -14.48 4.82 -14.80
N GLN A 599 -15.55 4.13 -15.20
CA GLN A 599 -16.21 4.26 -16.53
C GLN A 599 -17.36 5.28 -16.52
N VAL A 600 -17.58 5.99 -17.63
CA VAL A 600 -18.66 6.98 -17.77
C VAL A 600 -19.90 6.37 -18.45
N PRO A 601 -21.13 6.52 -17.92
CA PRO A 601 -21.47 7.15 -16.63
C PRO A 601 -21.00 6.33 -15.42
N TYR A 602 -20.58 7.01 -14.36
CA TYR A 602 -19.95 6.38 -13.19
C TYR A 602 -20.93 5.50 -12.43
N THR A 603 -20.53 4.24 -12.27
CA THR A 603 -21.21 3.26 -11.43
C THR A 603 -20.75 3.43 -9.98
N ILE A 604 -21.68 3.44 -9.04
CA ILE A 604 -21.39 3.43 -7.60
C ILE A 604 -22.06 2.19 -7.00
N VAL A 605 -21.31 1.39 -6.27
CA VAL A 605 -21.82 0.21 -5.55
C VAL A 605 -21.69 0.48 -4.07
N CYS A 606 -22.72 0.14 -3.29
CA CYS A 606 -22.75 0.37 -1.85
C CYS A 606 -23.44 -0.79 -1.14
N SER A 607 -22.76 -1.40 -0.17
CA SER A 607 -23.37 -2.31 0.79
C SER A 607 -23.81 -1.54 2.02
N HIS A 608 -25.05 -1.78 2.47
CA HIS A 608 -25.65 -1.07 3.58
C HIS A 608 -26.56 -1.96 4.43
N GLN A 609 -26.83 -1.48 5.64
CA GLN A 609 -27.74 -2.08 6.61
C GLN A 609 -28.66 -0.97 7.18
N VAL A 610 -29.97 -1.23 7.18
CA VAL A 610 -30.98 -0.26 7.65
C VAL A 610 -31.57 -0.68 8.99
N TYR A 611 -31.70 0.30 9.90
CA TYR A 611 -32.33 0.13 11.21
C TYR A 611 -33.86 0.18 11.12
N GLY A 612 -34.54 -0.85 11.60
CA GLY A 612 -35.99 -0.83 11.80
C GLY A 612 -36.35 -0.14 13.12
N GLY A 613 -37.42 0.66 13.14
CA GLY A 613 -37.82 1.51 14.29
C GLY A 613 -38.26 0.81 15.59
N ASN A 614 -37.95 -0.48 15.80
CA ASN A 614 -38.22 -1.21 17.04
C ASN A 614 -36.90 -1.74 17.64
N LEU A 615 -36.65 -1.41 18.92
CA LEU A 615 -35.47 -1.75 19.73
C LEU A 615 -35.12 -3.24 19.86
N GLU A 616 -35.92 -4.17 19.33
CA GLU A 616 -35.67 -5.60 19.43
C GLU A 616 -34.85 -6.18 18.25
N ASN A 617 -34.80 -5.49 17.09
CA ASN A 617 -34.07 -5.93 15.88
C ASN A 617 -33.21 -4.79 15.31
N TYR A 618 -31.99 -4.64 15.79
CA TYR A 618 -31.07 -3.55 15.43
C TYR A 618 -30.47 -3.64 14.03
N VAL A 619 -30.58 -4.75 13.31
CA VAL A 619 -30.35 -4.76 11.86
C VAL A 619 -31.48 -5.59 11.27
N GLN A 620 -32.24 -5.03 10.32
CA GLN A 620 -33.34 -5.80 9.71
C GLN A 620 -32.89 -6.53 8.45
N ASP A 621 -32.24 -5.85 7.52
CA ASP A 621 -31.79 -6.45 6.26
C ASP A 621 -30.46 -5.83 5.82
N GLY A 622 -29.42 -6.65 5.62
CA GLY A 622 -28.23 -6.26 4.86
C GLY A 622 -28.52 -6.31 3.36
N ASN A 623 -28.03 -5.33 2.60
CA ASN A 623 -28.26 -5.24 1.17
C ASN A 623 -27.03 -4.70 0.41
N ILE A 624 -27.09 -4.77 -0.92
CA ILE A 624 -26.15 -4.17 -1.85
C ILE A 624 -26.99 -3.40 -2.87
N ALA A 625 -26.62 -2.15 -3.10
CA ALA A 625 -27.27 -1.29 -4.06
C ALA A 625 -26.28 -0.72 -5.06
N ILE A 626 -26.79 -0.45 -6.27
CA ILE A 626 -26.02 0.08 -7.38
C ILE A 626 -26.69 1.33 -7.95
N SER A 627 -25.89 2.35 -8.22
CA SER A 627 -26.22 3.48 -9.08
C SER A 627 -25.38 3.37 -10.35
N SER A 628 -25.97 3.68 -11.51
CA SER A 628 -25.25 3.74 -12.80
C SER A 628 -25.31 5.15 -13.40
N ASP A 629 -25.55 6.14 -12.55
CA ASP A 629 -25.75 7.54 -12.93
C ASP A 629 -25.18 8.51 -11.89
N ASP A 630 -23.99 8.18 -11.34
CA ASP A 630 -23.25 9.03 -10.39
C ASP A 630 -24.04 9.38 -9.10
N GLY A 631 -24.80 8.39 -8.62
CA GLY A 631 -25.55 8.45 -7.36
C GLY A 631 -26.90 9.15 -7.44
N LEU A 632 -27.42 9.44 -8.65
CA LEU A 632 -28.72 10.08 -8.84
C LEU A 632 -29.89 9.12 -8.62
N THR A 633 -29.78 7.87 -9.09
CA THR A 633 -30.75 6.80 -8.87
C THR A 633 -30.07 5.54 -8.37
N TRP A 634 -30.78 4.75 -7.56
CA TRP A 634 -30.26 3.58 -6.86
C TRP A 634 -31.20 2.39 -7.01
N ASN A 635 -30.63 1.20 -7.23
CA ASN A 635 -31.34 -0.07 -7.30
C ASN A 635 -30.72 -1.06 -6.31
N GLU A 636 -31.53 -1.66 -5.44
CA GLU A 636 -31.11 -2.80 -4.61
C GLU A 636 -30.93 -4.02 -5.52
N ILE A 637 -29.80 -4.70 -5.40
CA ILE A 637 -29.42 -5.88 -6.19
C ILE A 637 -29.30 -7.15 -5.33
N TYR A 638 -29.50 -7.04 -4.01
CA TYR A 638 -29.58 -8.19 -3.12
C TYR A 638 -31.01 -8.50 -2.65
N SER A 639 -31.32 -9.79 -2.64
CA SER A 639 -32.52 -10.39 -2.06
C SER A 639 -32.21 -11.83 -1.64
N SER A 640 -33.08 -12.45 -0.85
CA SER A 640 -32.95 -13.86 -0.46
C SER A 640 -32.97 -14.88 -1.62
N ASN A 641 -33.23 -14.42 -2.86
CA ASN A 641 -33.16 -15.24 -4.08
C ASN A 641 -32.07 -14.79 -5.05
N THR A 642 -31.14 -13.92 -4.64
CA THR A 642 -30.02 -13.49 -5.51
C THR A 642 -29.21 -14.71 -5.94
N ILE A 643 -29.01 -14.85 -7.24
CA ILE A 643 -28.42 -16.07 -7.82
C ILE A 643 -26.93 -16.10 -7.47
N GLY A 644 -26.50 -17.15 -6.77
CA GLY A 644 -25.09 -17.44 -6.49
C GLY A 644 -24.44 -16.60 -5.40
N LEU A 645 -25.20 -15.75 -4.71
CA LEU A 645 -24.77 -15.07 -3.47
C LEU A 645 -25.50 -15.71 -2.28
N ASP A 646 -24.85 -16.66 -1.62
CA ASP A 646 -25.40 -17.54 -0.58
C ASP A 646 -24.97 -17.17 0.85
N VAL A 647 -24.43 -15.97 1.03
CA VAL A 647 -24.08 -15.40 2.33
C VAL A 647 -25.21 -14.54 2.89
N ASP A 648 -25.45 -14.60 4.20
CA ASP A 648 -26.40 -13.73 4.88
C ASP A 648 -25.77 -12.36 5.17
N LEU A 649 -26.08 -11.37 4.33
CA LEU A 649 -25.56 -10.00 4.48
C LEU A 649 -26.02 -9.27 5.76
N THR A 650 -27.03 -9.78 6.46
CA THR A 650 -27.43 -9.25 7.76
C THR A 650 -26.41 -9.61 8.85
N ASN A 651 -25.91 -10.85 8.82
CA ASN A 651 -24.94 -11.37 9.79
C ASN A 651 -23.49 -11.34 9.29
N THR A 652 -23.25 -11.12 8.00
CA THR A 652 -21.92 -11.04 7.40
C THR A 652 -21.89 -9.87 6.42
N PRO A 653 -21.75 -8.63 6.92
CA PRO A 653 -21.73 -7.45 6.07
C PRO A 653 -20.52 -7.48 5.13
N VAL A 654 -20.69 -6.92 3.93
CA VAL A 654 -19.57 -6.77 2.97
C VAL A 654 -18.49 -5.92 3.62
N THR A 655 -17.26 -6.43 3.64
CA THR A 655 -16.13 -5.74 4.22
C THR A 655 -15.49 -4.79 3.23
N ASP A 656 -15.37 -5.15 1.95
CA ASP A 656 -14.87 -4.22 0.92
C ASP A 656 -15.42 -4.56 -0.46
N ILE A 657 -15.39 -3.57 -1.36
CA ILE A 657 -15.90 -3.66 -2.74
C ILE A 657 -14.87 -3.05 -3.67
N ASP A 658 -14.60 -3.73 -4.79
CA ASP A 658 -13.82 -3.17 -5.89
C ASP A 658 -14.52 -3.39 -7.23
N ILE A 659 -14.39 -2.41 -8.13
CA ILE A 659 -15.03 -2.38 -9.44
C ILE A 659 -13.94 -2.37 -10.50
N ASN A 660 -13.99 -3.32 -11.43
CA ASN A 660 -12.99 -3.40 -12.50
C ASN A 660 -12.88 -2.03 -13.23
N PRO A 661 -11.66 -1.46 -13.33
CA PRO A 661 -11.43 -0.09 -13.80
C PRO A 661 -11.90 0.17 -15.23
N ILE A 662 -12.06 -0.88 -16.05
CA ILE A 662 -12.46 -0.78 -17.46
C ILE A 662 -13.78 -1.48 -17.80
N ASN A 663 -14.37 -2.25 -16.86
CA ASN A 663 -15.59 -3.01 -17.07
C ASN A 663 -16.44 -3.01 -15.81
N ASP A 664 -17.33 -2.02 -15.68
CA ASP A 664 -18.18 -1.86 -14.50
C ASP A 664 -19.28 -2.94 -14.35
N ASN A 665 -19.35 -3.93 -15.25
CA ASN A 665 -20.14 -5.14 -15.01
C ASN A 665 -19.45 -6.12 -14.07
N GLU A 666 -18.13 -6.02 -13.95
CA GLU A 666 -17.30 -6.88 -13.14
C GLU A 666 -16.99 -6.20 -11.80
N ILE A 667 -17.55 -6.78 -10.73
CA ILE A 667 -17.47 -6.24 -9.37
C ILE A 667 -17.07 -7.38 -8.44
N PHE A 668 -16.16 -7.09 -7.51
CA PHE A 668 -15.67 -7.99 -6.50
C PHE A 668 -16.10 -7.51 -5.12
N ILE A 669 -16.47 -8.45 -4.24
CA ILE A 669 -16.80 -8.17 -2.84
C ILE A 669 -16.10 -9.16 -1.93
N CYS A 670 -15.67 -8.70 -0.75
CA CYS A 670 -15.06 -9.56 0.26
C CYS A 670 -15.75 -9.47 1.62
N PHE A 671 -15.49 -10.48 2.47
CA PHE A 671 -16.09 -10.63 3.80
C PHE A 671 -15.02 -10.95 4.85
N GLY A 672 -15.04 -10.16 5.93
CA GLY A 672 -14.11 -10.30 7.05
C GLY A 672 -14.53 -11.34 8.08
N ARG A 673 -15.83 -11.47 8.38
CA ARG A 673 -16.30 -12.41 9.42
C ARG A 673 -15.96 -13.86 9.09
N PHE A 674 -15.89 -14.70 10.14
CA PHE A 674 -15.62 -16.13 9.98
C PHE A 674 -16.83 -16.85 9.37
N SER A 675 -16.87 -16.89 8.04
CA SER A 675 -17.78 -17.72 7.24
C SER A 675 -16.96 -18.58 6.27
N ASP A 676 -16.88 -19.87 6.57
CA ASP A 676 -16.03 -20.81 5.85
C ASP A 676 -16.48 -20.96 4.38
N GLY A 677 -15.53 -20.82 3.46
CA GLY A 677 -15.80 -20.85 2.01
C GLY A 677 -16.64 -19.68 1.46
N GLN A 678 -17.00 -18.67 2.27
CA GLN A 678 -17.82 -17.51 1.85
C GLN A 678 -17.07 -16.20 2.11
N LYS A 679 -15.93 -16.03 1.44
CA LYS A 679 -15.00 -14.90 1.66
C LYS A 679 -14.95 -13.91 0.52
N VAL A 680 -15.02 -14.38 -0.73
CA VAL A 680 -14.89 -13.53 -1.91
C VAL A 680 -15.89 -13.95 -2.98
N TYR A 681 -16.62 -12.98 -3.51
CA TYR A 681 -17.58 -13.18 -4.59
C TYR A 681 -17.31 -12.19 -5.73
N LYS A 682 -17.65 -12.62 -6.94
CA LYS A 682 -17.53 -11.86 -8.18
C LYS A 682 -18.85 -11.86 -8.93
N THR A 683 -19.21 -10.74 -9.53
CA THR A 683 -20.26 -10.67 -10.56
C THR A 683 -19.65 -10.21 -11.87
N THR A 684 -20.29 -10.55 -13.00
CA THR A 684 -19.95 -10.05 -14.34
C THR A 684 -21.16 -9.42 -15.04
N ASP A 685 -22.22 -9.14 -14.29
CA ASP A 685 -23.51 -8.65 -14.80
C ASP A 685 -24.12 -7.54 -13.91
N LYS A 686 -23.28 -6.77 -13.21
CA LYS A 686 -23.70 -5.71 -12.26
C LYS A 686 -24.54 -6.24 -11.10
N GLY A 687 -24.18 -7.42 -10.60
CA GLY A 687 -24.73 -8.00 -9.39
C GLY A 687 -26.09 -8.68 -9.56
N GLN A 688 -26.51 -8.98 -10.78
CA GLN A 688 -27.70 -9.81 -11.03
C GLN A 688 -27.44 -11.27 -10.66
N SER A 689 -26.22 -11.74 -10.90
CA SER A 689 -25.72 -13.03 -10.43
C SER A 689 -24.29 -12.92 -9.91
N TRP A 690 -23.95 -13.77 -8.95
CA TRP A 690 -22.66 -13.81 -8.29
C TRP A 690 -22.06 -15.22 -8.40
N THR A 691 -20.73 -15.27 -8.41
CA THR A 691 -19.93 -16.49 -8.36
C THR A 691 -19.07 -16.41 -7.11
N ASN A 692 -19.18 -17.42 -6.25
CA ASN A 692 -18.27 -17.58 -5.13
C ASN A 692 -16.88 -17.99 -5.66
N ILE A 693 -15.88 -17.13 -5.42
CA ILE A 693 -14.49 -17.35 -5.82
C ILE A 693 -13.56 -17.49 -4.61
N SER A 694 -14.12 -17.86 -3.45
CA SER A 694 -13.34 -18.10 -2.23
C SER A 694 -12.41 -19.31 -2.37
N TYR A 695 -12.83 -20.35 -3.11
CA TYR A 695 -12.05 -21.55 -3.40
C TYR A 695 -11.34 -22.15 -2.18
N ASN A 696 -10.00 -22.08 -2.14
CA ASN A 696 -9.12 -22.56 -1.07
C ASN A 696 -8.70 -21.46 -0.08
N LEU A 697 -9.21 -20.24 -0.20
CA LEU A 697 -8.89 -19.16 0.74
C LEU A 697 -9.33 -19.59 2.13
N GLU A 698 -8.43 -19.44 3.10
CA GLU A 698 -8.65 -19.84 4.47
C GLU A 698 -9.81 -19.06 5.10
N ASN A 699 -10.42 -19.63 6.14
CA ASN A 699 -11.46 -18.95 6.90
C ASN A 699 -10.86 -17.90 7.86
N ILE A 700 -10.27 -16.85 7.29
CA ILE A 700 -9.62 -15.74 7.99
C ILE A 700 -10.28 -14.40 7.64
N PRO A 701 -10.05 -13.33 8.43
CA PRO A 701 -10.56 -12.01 8.09
C PRO A 701 -9.91 -11.40 6.86
N VAL A 702 -10.75 -11.06 5.87
CA VAL A 702 -10.39 -10.31 4.67
C VAL A 702 -10.85 -8.86 4.84
N ASN A 703 -9.91 -7.92 4.90
CA ASN A 703 -10.16 -6.52 5.21
C ASN A 703 -10.38 -5.64 3.97
N THR A 704 -9.75 -6.00 2.85
CA THR A 704 -9.76 -5.20 1.62
C THR A 704 -9.55 -6.09 0.40
N ILE A 705 -10.06 -5.64 -0.75
CA ILE A 705 -9.96 -6.33 -2.04
C ILE A 705 -9.68 -5.31 -3.14
N GLU A 706 -8.72 -5.60 -4.01
CA GLU A 706 -8.33 -4.70 -5.10
C GLU A 706 -7.89 -5.52 -6.33
N TYR A 707 -8.47 -5.22 -7.50
CA TYR A 707 -8.23 -5.93 -8.75
C TYR A 707 -7.27 -5.17 -9.66
N ASN A 708 -6.10 -5.75 -9.90
CA ASN A 708 -5.15 -5.23 -10.86
C ASN A 708 -5.48 -5.75 -12.27
N TYR A 709 -6.23 -4.96 -13.04
CA TYR A 709 -6.58 -5.30 -14.42
C TYR A 709 -5.35 -5.54 -15.31
N SER A 710 -4.32 -4.70 -15.10
CA SER A 710 -3.07 -4.65 -15.85
C SER A 710 -2.27 -5.96 -15.82
N ASN A 711 -2.40 -6.76 -14.75
CA ASN A 711 -1.80 -8.10 -14.62
C ASN A 711 -2.84 -9.23 -14.57
N GLY A 712 -4.13 -8.94 -14.35
CA GLY A 712 -5.16 -9.97 -14.17
C GLY A 712 -5.00 -10.68 -12.83
N ILE A 713 -4.80 -9.90 -11.77
CA ILE A 713 -4.58 -10.38 -10.41
C ILE A 713 -5.56 -9.70 -9.47
N LEU A 714 -6.29 -10.50 -8.70
CA LEU A 714 -7.11 -10.03 -7.59
C LEU A 714 -6.32 -10.17 -6.30
N PHE A 715 -6.09 -9.06 -5.60
CA PHE A 715 -5.43 -9.04 -4.32
C PHE A 715 -6.44 -8.94 -3.19
N VAL A 716 -6.17 -9.62 -2.08
CA VAL A 716 -6.89 -9.41 -0.83
C VAL A 716 -5.93 -9.19 0.33
N GLY A 717 -6.19 -8.12 1.09
CA GLY A 717 -5.51 -7.83 2.33
C GLY A 717 -6.21 -8.52 3.49
N THR A 718 -5.47 -9.30 4.27
CA THR A 718 -6.01 -10.07 5.41
C THR A 718 -5.31 -9.68 6.70
N ASP A 719 -5.75 -10.27 7.81
CA ASP A 719 -5.04 -10.15 9.09
C ASP A 719 -3.71 -10.92 9.14
N PHE A 720 -3.50 -11.82 8.18
CA PHE A 720 -2.37 -12.74 8.12
C PHE A 720 -1.47 -12.46 6.91
N GLY A 721 -1.60 -11.29 6.28
CA GLY A 721 -0.82 -10.85 5.12
C GLY A 721 -1.62 -10.78 3.82
N LEU A 722 -0.88 -10.74 2.71
CA LEU A 722 -1.40 -10.54 1.36
C LEU A 722 -1.67 -11.89 0.67
N TYR A 723 -2.85 -12.03 0.07
CA TYR A 723 -3.18 -13.14 -0.81
C TYR A 723 -3.51 -12.62 -2.21
N TYR A 724 -3.28 -13.47 -3.22
CA TYR A 724 -3.60 -13.15 -4.60
C TYR A 724 -4.24 -14.33 -5.34
N LEU A 725 -5.04 -14.00 -6.35
CA LEU A 725 -5.66 -14.94 -7.28
C LEU A 725 -5.50 -14.41 -8.70
N TYR A 726 -4.88 -15.21 -9.57
CA TYR A 726 -4.81 -14.89 -11.00
C TYR A 726 -6.15 -15.15 -11.69
N ASP A 727 -6.46 -14.34 -12.69
CA ASP A 727 -7.58 -14.57 -13.60
C ASP A 727 -7.59 -16.02 -14.13
N ASN A 728 -8.79 -16.60 -14.20
CA ASN A 728 -9.03 -17.96 -14.71
C ASN A 728 -8.35 -19.08 -13.90
N THR A 729 -7.85 -18.78 -12.69
CA THR A 729 -7.38 -19.78 -11.74
C THR A 729 -8.38 -19.97 -10.59
N THR A 730 -8.18 -21.01 -9.78
CA THR A 730 -9.05 -21.34 -8.65
C THR A 730 -8.25 -21.56 -7.37
N THR A 731 -7.04 -20.99 -7.29
CA THR A 731 -6.13 -21.20 -6.18
C THR A 731 -5.60 -19.86 -5.71
N TRP A 732 -6.07 -19.43 -4.54
CA TRP A 732 -5.48 -18.33 -3.79
C TRP A 732 -4.11 -18.76 -3.29
N GLU A 733 -3.13 -17.91 -3.50
CA GLU A 733 -1.77 -18.07 -3.01
C GLU A 733 -1.47 -16.97 -1.98
N LYS A 734 -0.84 -17.34 -0.87
CA LYS A 734 -0.32 -16.39 0.12
C LYS A 734 1.02 -15.86 -0.36
N TYR A 735 1.21 -14.55 -0.40
CA TYR A 735 2.55 -13.98 -0.53
C TYR A 735 3.33 -14.29 0.75
N SER A 736 4.42 -15.06 0.62
CA SER A 736 5.09 -15.71 1.76
C SER A 736 6.59 -15.40 1.88
N ASN A 737 7.11 -14.45 1.09
CA ASN A 737 8.49 -14.00 1.23
C ASN A 737 8.64 -13.00 2.39
N VAL A 738 8.73 -13.54 3.61
CA VAL A 738 8.83 -12.74 4.86
C VAL A 738 10.13 -11.93 5.00
N GLU A 739 11.13 -12.21 4.16
CA GLU A 739 12.35 -11.39 4.07
C GLU A 739 12.08 -10.06 3.35
N GLU A 740 11.15 -10.04 2.39
CA GLU A 740 10.78 -8.85 1.61
C GLU A 740 9.58 -8.12 2.20
N PHE A 741 8.58 -8.84 2.74
CA PHE A 741 7.40 -8.23 3.35
C PHE A 741 6.92 -9.02 4.58
N PRO A 742 6.76 -8.39 5.75
CA PRO A 742 6.37 -9.07 6.98
C PRO A 742 4.91 -9.56 6.94
N GLU A 743 4.59 -10.61 7.71
CA GLU A 743 3.18 -10.90 7.96
C GLU A 743 2.57 -9.80 8.85
N VAL A 744 1.52 -9.14 8.39
CA VAL A 744 0.87 -8.01 9.06
C VAL A 744 -0.58 -7.87 8.60
N ILE A 745 -1.43 -7.30 9.46
CA ILE A 745 -2.77 -6.87 9.07
C ILE A 745 -2.68 -5.80 7.96
N ILE A 746 -3.33 -6.08 6.83
CA ILE A 746 -3.45 -5.17 5.68
C ILE A 746 -4.89 -4.64 5.64
N PRO A 747 -5.17 -3.45 6.22
CA PRO A 747 -6.49 -2.83 6.18
C PRO A 747 -6.85 -2.22 4.83
N ASP A 748 -5.86 -1.83 4.02
CA ASP A 748 -6.10 -1.09 2.78
C ASP A 748 -5.03 -1.39 1.72
N ILE A 749 -5.46 -1.50 0.47
CA ILE A 749 -4.62 -1.70 -0.72
C ILE A 749 -4.97 -0.58 -1.70
N THR A 750 -3.98 -0.04 -2.39
CA THR A 750 -4.21 0.86 -3.51
C THR A 750 -3.39 0.43 -4.71
N ILE A 751 -4.06 0.27 -5.85
CA ILE A 751 -3.41 0.02 -7.14
C ILE A 751 -3.39 1.33 -7.92
N VAL A 752 -2.19 1.77 -8.31
CA VAL A 752 -2.03 2.89 -9.23
C VAL A 752 -1.95 2.36 -10.65
N GLU A 753 -3.06 2.46 -11.40
CA GLU A 753 -3.19 1.82 -12.72
C GLU A 753 -2.23 2.36 -13.78
N SER A 754 -1.85 3.64 -13.65
CA SER A 754 -1.02 4.34 -14.63
C SER A 754 0.46 3.95 -14.57
N SER A 755 0.98 3.65 -13.37
CA SER A 755 2.33 3.14 -13.13
C SER A 755 2.36 1.63 -12.88
N ASN A 756 1.19 1.01 -12.68
CA ASN A 756 0.99 -0.38 -12.30
C ASN A 756 1.82 -0.75 -11.06
N GLU A 757 1.58 0.01 -9.99
CA GLU A 757 2.17 -0.16 -8.67
C GLU A 757 1.09 -0.58 -7.67
N ILE A 758 1.48 -1.41 -6.70
CA ILE A 758 0.67 -1.71 -5.52
C ILE A 758 1.26 -0.98 -4.31
N VAL A 759 0.39 -0.35 -3.53
CA VAL A 759 0.76 0.30 -2.27
C VAL A 759 -0.12 -0.23 -1.15
N LEU A 760 0.50 -0.61 -0.05
CA LEU A 760 -0.15 -1.19 1.12
C LEU A 760 0.00 -0.23 2.31
N GLY A 761 -1.13 0.22 2.87
CA GLY A 761 -1.15 0.79 4.22
C GLY A 761 -1.33 -0.34 5.22
N THR A 762 -0.38 -0.55 6.13
CA THR A 762 -0.44 -1.68 7.08
C THR A 762 -0.78 -1.24 8.49
N SER A 763 -1.35 -2.15 9.29
CA SER A 763 -1.55 -1.90 10.72
C SER A 763 -0.32 -2.36 11.51
N GLY A 764 0.68 -1.48 11.63
CA GLY A 764 1.85 -1.71 12.48
C GLY A 764 3.18 -1.91 11.74
N ARG A 765 3.22 -1.77 10.40
CA ARG A 765 4.46 -1.86 9.60
C ARG A 765 4.60 -0.69 8.62
N GLY A 766 3.81 0.37 8.78
CA GLY A 766 3.80 1.54 7.89
C GLY A 766 3.32 1.24 6.47
N VAL A 767 3.92 1.91 5.50
CA VAL A 767 3.53 1.86 4.08
C VAL A 767 4.56 1.08 3.26
N TRP A 768 4.07 0.22 2.37
CA TRP A 768 4.89 -0.60 1.48
C TRP A 768 4.47 -0.41 0.03
N ARG A 769 5.41 -0.45 -0.90
CA ARG A 769 5.17 -0.34 -2.35
C ARG A 769 5.89 -1.44 -3.11
N ALA A 770 5.27 -1.97 -4.16
CA ALA A 770 5.93 -2.82 -5.14
C ALA A 770 5.50 -2.46 -6.58
N ASN A 771 6.39 -2.65 -7.54
CA ASN A 771 6.08 -2.49 -8.96
C ASN A 771 5.53 -3.80 -9.55
N LEU A 772 4.35 -3.74 -10.16
CA LEU A 772 3.69 -4.91 -10.74
C LEU A 772 3.90 -5.03 -12.26
N SER A 773 4.60 -4.09 -12.89
CA SER A 773 4.83 -4.08 -14.35
C SER A 773 5.83 -5.14 -14.78
N CYS A 774 6.62 -5.67 -13.86
CA CYS A 774 7.74 -6.56 -14.15
C CYS A 774 7.39 -8.04 -13.92
N LEU A 775 6.16 -8.34 -13.54
CA LEU A 775 5.73 -9.69 -13.23
C LEU A 775 5.80 -10.57 -14.48
N ALA A 776 6.56 -11.66 -14.41
CA ALA A 776 6.81 -12.52 -15.57
C ALA A 776 5.55 -13.28 -16.04
N ASN A 777 4.67 -13.67 -15.12
CA ASN A 777 3.64 -14.70 -15.34
C ASN A 777 2.19 -14.17 -15.40
N SER A 778 1.96 -13.00 -15.99
CA SER A 778 0.61 -12.45 -16.11
C SER A 778 -0.20 -13.16 -17.20
N PRO A 779 -1.44 -13.63 -16.91
CA PRO A 779 -2.29 -14.32 -17.87
C PRO A 779 -2.65 -13.45 -19.08
N GLU A 780 -2.86 -14.07 -20.25
CA GLU A 780 -3.39 -13.36 -21.42
C GLU A 780 -4.76 -12.72 -21.10
N LEU A 781 -4.99 -11.52 -21.62
CA LEU A 781 -6.27 -10.84 -21.55
C LEU A 781 -7.07 -11.12 -22.83
N LEU A 782 -8.23 -11.74 -22.68
CA LEU A 782 -9.15 -11.98 -23.79
C LEU A 782 -10.20 -10.86 -23.87
N ILE A 783 -10.31 -10.23 -25.03
CA ILE A 783 -11.42 -9.31 -25.37
C ILE A 783 -12.45 -10.08 -26.19
N ASP A 784 -13.50 -10.55 -25.52
CA ASP A 784 -14.55 -11.42 -26.07
C ASP A 784 -15.94 -10.76 -26.13
N ASN A 785 -16.02 -9.48 -25.74
CA ASN A 785 -17.22 -8.68 -25.86
C ASN A 785 -17.27 -7.95 -27.20
N ASN A 786 -18.46 -7.91 -27.84
CA ASN A 786 -18.68 -7.33 -29.18
C ASN A 786 -17.97 -5.98 -29.40
N TYR A 787 -17.95 -5.14 -28.36
CA TYR A 787 -17.26 -3.85 -28.37
C TYR A 787 -16.78 -3.49 -26.95
N THR A 788 -15.48 -3.26 -26.81
CA THR A 788 -14.82 -2.83 -25.57
C THR A 788 -14.11 -1.50 -25.82
N LYS A 789 -14.26 -0.55 -24.90
CA LYS A 789 -13.71 0.81 -25.03
C LYS A 789 -12.84 1.15 -23.83
N TRP A 790 -11.64 1.69 -24.07
CA TRP A 790 -10.73 2.16 -23.02
C TRP A 790 -10.53 3.67 -23.13
N GLU A 791 -10.82 4.38 -22.03
CA GLU A 791 -10.72 5.85 -21.95
C GLU A 791 -9.79 6.33 -20.83
N SER A 792 -9.19 5.40 -20.09
CA SER A 792 -8.28 5.67 -18.98
C SER A 792 -6.88 5.18 -19.32
N LYS A 793 -5.86 5.85 -18.77
CA LYS A 793 -4.47 5.41 -18.91
C LYS A 793 -4.25 4.09 -18.17
N LEU A 794 -3.47 3.19 -18.77
CA LEU A 794 -3.14 1.89 -18.18
C LEU A 794 -1.66 1.56 -18.46
N CYS A 795 -1.04 0.84 -17.53
CA CYS A 795 0.23 0.17 -17.77
C CYS A 795 0.03 -1.35 -17.83
N MET A 796 -0.23 -1.86 -19.02
CA MET A 796 -0.55 -3.26 -19.29
C MET A 796 0.69 -4.17 -19.22
N ASN A 797 0.59 -5.23 -18.42
CA ASN A 797 1.58 -6.30 -18.34
C ASN A 797 0.98 -7.66 -18.76
N ARG A 798 0.06 -7.65 -19.72
CA ARG A 798 -0.56 -8.87 -20.29
C ARG A 798 -0.45 -8.83 -21.80
N ASP A 799 -0.34 -10.02 -22.39
CA ASP A 799 -0.69 -10.16 -23.80
C ASP A 799 -2.20 -9.86 -23.95
N ILE A 800 -2.56 -9.11 -24.98
CA ILE A 800 -3.95 -8.75 -25.27
C ILE A 800 -4.39 -9.53 -26.50
N ARG A 801 -5.46 -10.30 -26.41
CA ARG A 801 -6.06 -11.02 -27.53
C ARG A 801 -7.46 -10.52 -27.81
N ILE A 802 -7.66 -9.91 -28.98
CA ILE A 802 -8.98 -9.48 -29.44
C ILE A 802 -9.60 -10.64 -30.20
N ALA A 803 -10.59 -11.28 -29.58
CA ALA A 803 -11.19 -12.49 -30.13
C ALA A 803 -11.99 -12.19 -31.41
N THR A 804 -12.06 -13.19 -32.28
CA THR A 804 -12.79 -13.18 -33.55
C THR A 804 -14.15 -12.43 -33.47
N GLY A 805 -14.29 -11.38 -34.28
CA GLY A 805 -15.53 -10.61 -34.42
C GLY A 805 -15.74 -9.50 -33.39
N ASN A 806 -14.84 -9.34 -32.42
CA ASN A 806 -14.92 -8.31 -31.38
C ASN A 806 -14.11 -7.06 -31.74
N THR A 807 -14.41 -5.95 -31.07
CA THR A 807 -13.71 -4.67 -31.27
C THR A 807 -13.12 -4.17 -29.97
N LEU A 808 -11.85 -3.78 -29.98
CA LEU A 808 -11.21 -2.99 -28.94
C LEU A 808 -10.96 -1.57 -29.45
N ASP A 809 -11.50 -0.57 -28.75
CA ASP A 809 -11.40 0.85 -29.09
C ASP A 809 -10.67 1.63 -27.98
N ILE A 810 -9.42 2.01 -28.24
CA ILE A 810 -8.55 2.68 -27.27
C ILE A 810 -8.49 4.18 -27.57
N ARG A 811 -8.73 4.98 -26.52
CA ARG A 811 -8.83 6.45 -26.55
C ARG A 811 -7.93 7.16 -25.55
N ALA A 812 -7.09 6.41 -24.84
CA ALA A 812 -6.17 6.91 -23.83
C ALA A 812 -4.81 6.24 -23.99
N ASP A 813 -3.77 6.86 -23.44
CA ASP A 813 -2.40 6.35 -23.54
C ASP A 813 -2.27 5.03 -22.78
N ILE A 814 -1.67 4.03 -23.43
CA ILE A 814 -1.39 2.73 -22.84
C ILE A 814 0.11 2.46 -22.92
N THR A 815 0.67 2.03 -21.81
CA THR A 815 2.04 1.55 -21.72
C THR A 815 2.03 0.03 -21.68
N MET A 816 2.75 -0.61 -22.59
CA MET A 816 2.91 -2.07 -22.64
C MET A 816 4.22 -2.45 -21.97
N SER A 817 4.21 -3.52 -21.18
CA SER A 817 5.41 -4.06 -20.55
C SER A 817 6.26 -4.86 -21.54
N GLU A 818 7.51 -5.11 -21.19
CA GLU A 818 8.47 -5.87 -22.01
C GLU A 818 7.87 -7.19 -22.51
N GLY A 819 8.12 -7.51 -23.79
CA GLY A 819 7.77 -8.82 -24.34
C GLY A 819 6.28 -9.04 -24.64
N LYS A 820 5.39 -8.11 -24.26
CA LYS A 820 3.94 -8.27 -24.47
C LYS A 820 3.49 -7.88 -25.88
N ASN A 821 2.42 -8.53 -26.33
CA ASN A 821 1.82 -8.41 -27.67
C ASN A 821 0.34 -7.99 -27.61
N ILE A 822 -0.14 -7.44 -28.72
CA ILE A 822 -1.58 -7.31 -29.01
C ILE A 822 -1.91 -8.16 -30.24
N TYR A 823 -2.68 -9.23 -30.06
CA TYR A 823 -3.18 -10.10 -31.11
C TYR A 823 -4.57 -9.64 -31.58
N VAL A 824 -4.72 -9.43 -32.88
CA VAL A 824 -6.00 -9.09 -33.53
C VAL A 824 -6.40 -10.25 -34.43
N GLU A 825 -7.31 -11.09 -33.93
CA GLU A 825 -7.74 -12.30 -34.63
C GLU A 825 -8.57 -12.01 -35.88
N GLN A 826 -8.80 -13.06 -36.67
CA GLN A 826 -9.65 -13.00 -37.86
C GLN A 826 -11.00 -12.31 -37.57
N GLY A 827 -11.30 -11.25 -38.32
CA GLY A 827 -12.55 -10.50 -38.20
C GLY A 827 -12.66 -9.60 -36.96
N ALA A 828 -11.67 -9.61 -36.06
CA ALA A 828 -11.58 -8.66 -34.96
C ALA A 828 -11.08 -7.29 -35.44
N THR A 829 -11.35 -6.24 -34.65
CA THR A 829 -10.94 -4.86 -34.96
C THR A 829 -10.23 -4.21 -33.77
N LEU A 830 -9.07 -3.60 -34.02
CA LEU A 830 -8.38 -2.71 -33.09
C LEU A 830 -8.45 -1.27 -33.60
N ILE A 831 -8.91 -0.34 -32.77
CA ILE A 831 -8.97 1.09 -33.07
C ILE A 831 -8.09 1.85 -32.09
N LEU A 832 -7.13 2.61 -32.62
CA LEU A 832 -6.31 3.57 -31.90
C LEU A 832 -6.67 4.97 -32.41
N ASP A 833 -7.28 5.79 -31.56
CA ASP A 833 -7.76 7.12 -31.92
C ASP A 833 -7.21 8.15 -30.93
N GLY A 834 -6.25 8.97 -31.39
CA GLY A 834 -5.54 9.94 -30.55
C GLY A 834 -4.71 9.32 -29.41
N THR A 835 -4.53 7.99 -29.44
CA THR A 835 -3.88 7.21 -28.39
C THR A 835 -2.39 7.11 -28.59
N LYS A 836 -1.60 7.17 -27.51
CA LYS A 836 -0.21 6.72 -27.51
C LYS A 836 -0.09 5.31 -26.94
N LEU A 837 0.38 4.36 -27.75
CA LEU A 837 0.89 3.06 -27.30
C LEU A 837 2.42 3.14 -27.17
N SER A 838 2.95 2.88 -25.98
CA SER A 838 4.38 2.99 -25.68
C SER A 838 4.86 1.84 -24.81
N ASN A 839 6.15 1.82 -24.50
CA ASN A 839 6.78 0.86 -23.60
C ASN A 839 6.95 1.42 -22.18
N ASN A 840 6.73 0.59 -21.15
CA ASN A 840 7.05 0.93 -19.76
C ASN A 840 8.49 0.51 -19.43
N PHE A 841 9.39 1.48 -19.17
CA PHE A 841 10.79 1.20 -18.78
C PHE A 841 10.97 0.84 -17.32
N ALA A 842 9.90 0.57 -16.58
CA ALA A 842 10.02 0.13 -15.20
C ALA A 842 10.81 -1.18 -15.06
N CYS A 843 10.91 -2.00 -16.11
CA CYS A 843 11.23 -3.43 -16.00
C CYS A 843 12.32 -3.94 -16.94
N ASN A 844 13.32 -3.11 -17.23
CA ASN A 844 14.45 -3.28 -18.18
C ASN A 844 14.34 -2.38 -19.43
N ASP A 845 15.47 -2.14 -20.07
CA ASP A 845 15.63 -1.33 -21.29
C ASP A 845 15.14 -2.03 -22.58
N ASN A 846 14.26 -3.04 -22.49
CA ASN A 846 13.84 -3.88 -23.62
C ASN A 846 12.47 -3.45 -24.18
N LEU A 847 12.24 -3.69 -25.48
CA LEU A 847 11.01 -3.28 -26.19
C LEU A 847 9.82 -4.23 -25.91
N TRP A 848 8.60 -3.71 -26.02
CA TRP A 848 7.41 -4.55 -26.20
C TRP A 848 7.33 -5.07 -27.65
N GLN A 849 6.59 -6.15 -27.89
CA GLN A 849 6.68 -6.87 -29.17
C GLN A 849 5.89 -6.20 -30.29
N GLY A 850 4.72 -5.62 -29.98
CA GLY A 850 3.89 -4.90 -30.94
C GLY A 850 2.49 -5.46 -31.16
N ILE A 851 1.89 -5.05 -32.28
CA ILE A 851 0.55 -5.49 -32.71
C ILE A 851 0.69 -6.54 -33.82
N ILE A 852 0.00 -7.67 -33.68
CA ILE A 852 -0.07 -8.74 -34.67
C ILE A 852 -1.48 -8.81 -35.24
N ALA A 853 -1.63 -8.47 -36.52
CA ALA A 853 -2.89 -8.48 -37.25
C ALA A 853 -2.98 -9.73 -38.15
N GLU A 854 -3.88 -10.66 -37.79
CA GLU A 854 -4.08 -11.92 -38.51
C GLU A 854 -5.01 -11.78 -39.73
N LEU A 855 -5.01 -12.80 -40.61
CA LEU A 855 -5.84 -12.85 -41.81
C LEU A 855 -7.30 -12.42 -41.55
N GLY A 856 -7.72 -11.34 -42.20
CA GLY A 856 -9.10 -10.85 -42.14
C GLY A 856 -9.44 -9.96 -40.94
N SER A 857 -8.48 -9.67 -40.06
CA SER A 857 -8.58 -8.65 -39.01
C SER A 857 -8.51 -7.21 -39.57
N GLU A 858 -8.77 -6.22 -38.72
CA GLU A 858 -8.65 -4.80 -39.04
C GLU A 858 -7.96 -4.00 -37.92
N VAL A 859 -6.91 -3.26 -38.28
CA VAL A 859 -6.22 -2.32 -37.37
C VAL A 859 -6.37 -0.91 -37.93
N ILE A 860 -6.83 0.03 -37.09
CA ILE A 860 -7.13 1.41 -37.46
C ILE A 860 -6.35 2.36 -36.57
N LEU A 861 -5.49 3.19 -37.16
CA LEU A 861 -4.76 4.27 -36.47
C LEU A 861 -5.19 5.62 -37.03
N LYS A 862 -5.68 6.52 -36.16
CA LYS A 862 -6.14 7.84 -36.60
C LYS A 862 -5.97 8.95 -35.56
N ASN A 863 -6.17 10.19 -36.01
CA ASN A 863 -6.27 11.40 -35.17
C ASN A 863 -5.06 11.64 -34.24
N GLY A 864 -3.84 11.38 -34.71
CA GLY A 864 -2.61 11.55 -33.94
C GLY A 864 -2.20 10.32 -33.14
N ALA A 865 -2.82 9.16 -33.40
CA ALA A 865 -2.41 7.90 -32.76
C ALA A 865 -0.91 7.65 -32.94
N THR A 866 -0.23 7.29 -31.86
CA THR A 866 1.21 7.06 -31.80
C THR A 866 1.50 5.64 -31.35
N ILE A 867 2.37 4.93 -32.07
CA ILE A 867 2.97 3.68 -31.63
C ILE A 867 4.46 3.93 -31.45
N GLU A 868 5.01 3.67 -30.27
CA GLU A 868 6.43 3.85 -30.03
C GLU A 868 7.09 2.75 -29.20
N LYS A 869 8.41 2.62 -29.39
CA LYS A 869 9.30 1.73 -28.62
C LYS A 869 8.90 0.25 -28.67
N ALA A 870 8.34 -0.19 -29.80
CA ALA A 870 8.08 -1.60 -30.09
C ALA A 870 9.24 -2.24 -30.90
N ASP A 871 9.39 -3.56 -30.82
CA ASP A 871 10.22 -4.32 -31.77
C ASP A 871 9.60 -4.23 -33.17
N ILE A 872 8.32 -4.56 -33.32
CA ILE A 872 7.55 -4.35 -34.55
C ILE A 872 6.25 -3.61 -34.23
N GLY A 873 6.12 -2.32 -34.56
CA GLY A 873 4.93 -1.53 -34.22
C GLY A 873 3.62 -2.17 -34.68
N VAL A 874 3.53 -2.56 -35.96
CA VAL A 874 2.42 -3.37 -36.49
C VAL A 874 2.94 -4.42 -37.47
N LEU A 875 2.66 -5.69 -37.19
CA LEU A 875 2.84 -6.82 -38.10
C LEU A 875 1.51 -7.18 -38.76
N VAL A 876 1.45 -7.05 -40.09
CA VAL A 876 0.28 -7.38 -40.91
C VAL A 876 0.54 -8.68 -41.66
N GLN A 877 -0.21 -9.74 -41.34
CA GLN A 877 -0.09 -11.04 -41.99
C GLN A 877 -1.28 -11.33 -42.90
N ASP A 878 -1.03 -12.02 -44.02
CA ASP A 878 -2.03 -12.68 -44.85
C ASP A 878 -3.24 -11.77 -45.19
N ASP A 879 -3.01 -10.63 -45.85
CA ASP A 879 -4.09 -9.73 -46.30
C ASP A 879 -4.96 -9.12 -45.18
N ALA A 880 -4.53 -9.09 -43.91
CA ALA A 880 -5.14 -8.29 -42.84
C ALA A 880 -5.29 -6.82 -43.24
N LYS A 881 -6.35 -6.14 -42.77
CA LYS A 881 -6.57 -4.72 -43.07
C LYS A 881 -5.78 -3.83 -42.11
N LEU A 882 -5.11 -2.83 -42.67
CA LEU A 882 -4.46 -1.79 -41.91
C LEU A 882 -4.85 -0.43 -42.51
N SER A 883 -5.46 0.43 -41.69
CA SER A 883 -5.89 1.78 -42.06
C SER A 883 -5.15 2.81 -41.19
N VAL A 884 -4.28 3.62 -41.78
CA VAL A 884 -3.43 4.56 -41.05
C VAL A 884 -3.54 5.96 -41.63
N THR A 885 -4.03 6.91 -40.84
CA THR A 885 -4.18 8.32 -41.24
C THR A 885 -3.81 9.25 -40.11
N ASN A 886 -2.91 10.22 -40.32
CA ASN A 886 -2.47 11.13 -39.25
C ASN A 886 -1.98 10.35 -38.01
N ALA A 887 -0.95 9.53 -38.16
CA ALA A 887 -0.41 8.69 -37.09
C ALA A 887 1.11 8.76 -37.05
N THR A 888 1.67 8.51 -35.87
CA THR A 888 3.11 8.57 -35.62
C THR A 888 3.65 7.21 -35.20
N PHE A 889 4.74 6.78 -35.80
CA PHE A 889 5.52 5.63 -35.39
C PHE A 889 6.89 6.12 -34.95
N LYS A 890 7.16 6.12 -33.64
CA LYS A 890 8.39 6.70 -33.09
C LYS A 890 9.24 5.62 -32.43
N ASN A 891 10.54 5.57 -32.73
CA ASN A 891 11.49 4.70 -32.02
C ASN A 891 11.06 3.22 -31.97
N ASN A 892 10.33 2.73 -32.97
CA ASN A 892 10.09 1.31 -33.17
C ASN A 892 11.24 0.75 -33.99
N ARG A 893 11.72 -0.46 -33.69
CA ARG A 893 12.82 -1.05 -34.45
C ARG A 893 12.39 -1.30 -35.90
N ILE A 894 11.17 -1.82 -36.07
CA ILE A 894 10.39 -1.77 -37.31
C ILE A 894 9.05 -1.11 -37.00
N ALA A 895 8.64 -0.08 -37.72
CA ALA A 895 7.35 0.58 -37.45
C ALA A 895 6.17 -0.22 -38.01
N VAL A 896 6.25 -0.69 -39.25
CA VAL A 896 5.23 -1.54 -39.88
C VAL A 896 5.89 -2.60 -40.74
N LYS A 897 5.47 -3.85 -40.57
CA LYS A 897 5.87 -4.99 -41.40
C LYS A 897 4.64 -5.60 -42.05
N ILE A 898 4.61 -5.68 -43.38
CA ILE A 898 3.50 -6.30 -44.14
C ILE A 898 4.05 -7.51 -44.88
N GLU A 899 3.49 -8.68 -44.62
CA GLU A 899 3.95 -9.96 -45.18
C GLU A 899 2.82 -10.74 -45.82
N ASN A 900 3.10 -11.39 -46.96
CA ASN A 900 2.20 -12.32 -47.66
C ASN A 900 0.83 -11.72 -48.03
N SER A 901 0.79 -10.45 -48.44
CA SER A 901 -0.47 -9.73 -48.71
C SER A 901 -0.70 -9.53 -50.20
N ASN A 902 -1.23 -10.56 -50.87
CA ASN A 902 -1.32 -10.63 -52.32
C ASN A 902 -2.64 -10.09 -52.92
N THR A 903 -3.62 -9.71 -52.10
CA THR A 903 -4.92 -9.21 -52.57
C THR A 903 -5.25 -7.80 -52.13
N ARG A 904 -4.70 -7.33 -51.01
CA ARG A 904 -5.01 -6.03 -50.41
C ARG A 904 -4.24 -4.84 -51.02
N VAL A 905 -4.79 -3.65 -50.77
CA VAL A 905 -4.16 -2.37 -51.08
C VAL A 905 -4.08 -1.57 -49.79
N TYR A 906 -2.87 -1.19 -49.39
CA TYR A 906 -2.62 -0.39 -48.19
C TYR A 906 -2.41 1.08 -48.52
N SER A 907 -2.77 1.97 -47.60
CA SER A 907 -2.55 3.41 -47.75
C SER A 907 -2.16 4.03 -46.41
N PHE A 908 -1.12 4.85 -46.44
CA PHE A 908 -0.66 5.69 -45.35
C PHE A 908 -0.80 7.14 -45.78
N GLU A 909 -1.49 7.94 -44.99
CA GLU A 909 -1.71 9.36 -45.29
C GLU A 909 -1.32 10.21 -44.08
N SER A 910 -0.46 11.21 -44.30
CA SER A 910 0.00 12.14 -43.27
C SER A 910 0.60 11.44 -42.05
N CYS A 911 1.42 10.40 -42.26
CA CYS A 911 2.02 9.62 -41.19
C CYS A 911 3.49 9.98 -40.96
N ASP A 912 3.93 10.00 -39.71
CA ASP A 912 5.32 10.28 -39.35
C ASP A 912 6.00 9.03 -38.81
N PHE A 913 7.15 8.67 -39.38
CA PHE A 913 8.02 7.56 -38.99
C PHE A 913 9.34 8.17 -38.52
N VAL A 914 9.60 8.11 -37.22
CA VAL A 914 10.64 8.91 -36.59
C VAL A 914 11.52 8.05 -35.70
N SER A 915 12.84 8.28 -35.77
CA SER A 915 13.80 7.79 -34.79
C SER A 915 14.60 8.97 -34.23
N ASP A 916 14.90 8.97 -32.94
CA ASP A 916 15.85 9.90 -32.31
C ASP A 916 17.05 9.11 -31.76
N ASP A 917 17.73 9.60 -30.72
CA ASP A 917 18.89 8.96 -30.10
C ASP A 917 18.52 7.78 -29.17
N TYR A 918 17.25 7.44 -29.04
CA TYR A 918 16.75 6.39 -28.15
C TYR A 918 17.49 5.04 -28.27
N PHE A 919 17.67 4.48 -29.48
CA PHE A 919 18.33 3.18 -29.64
C PHE A 919 19.83 3.21 -29.27
N SER A 920 20.48 4.37 -29.38
CA SER A 920 21.87 4.51 -28.95
C SER A 920 22.04 4.35 -27.43
N ILE A 921 20.98 4.61 -26.66
CA ILE A 921 20.94 4.43 -25.20
C ILE A 921 20.82 2.94 -24.84
N LEU A 922 20.06 2.16 -25.61
CA LEU A 922 19.83 0.72 -25.37
C LEU A 922 21.08 -0.15 -25.62
N GLY A 923 22.03 0.35 -26.42
CA GLY A 923 23.35 -0.26 -26.68
C GLY A 923 23.37 -1.56 -27.49
N SER A 924 22.33 -2.39 -27.42
CA SER A 924 22.24 -3.72 -28.04
C SER A 924 21.27 -3.80 -29.22
N ILE A 925 20.38 -2.82 -29.37
CA ILE A 925 19.35 -2.75 -30.41
C ILE A 925 19.60 -1.52 -31.27
N LEU A 926 19.64 -1.70 -32.60
CA LEU A 926 19.79 -0.61 -33.57
C LEU A 926 18.47 -0.39 -34.34
N PRO A 927 18.19 0.84 -34.80
CA PRO A 927 17.05 1.08 -35.67
C PRO A 927 17.20 0.30 -36.98
N GLU A 928 16.15 -0.40 -37.40
CA GLU A 928 16.12 -1.16 -38.65
C GLU A 928 15.37 -0.38 -39.74
N SER A 929 14.30 -0.91 -40.32
CA SER A 929 13.54 -0.23 -41.38
C SER A 929 12.20 0.22 -40.84
N PHE A 930 11.80 1.47 -41.08
CA PHE A 930 10.49 1.94 -40.62
C PHE A 930 9.37 1.08 -41.25
N VAL A 931 9.37 0.92 -42.57
CA VAL A 931 8.40 0.03 -43.23
C VAL A 931 9.10 -1.11 -43.96
N VAL A 932 8.64 -2.33 -43.74
CA VAL A 932 9.13 -3.55 -44.43
C VAL A 932 7.98 -4.18 -45.21
N LEU A 933 8.20 -4.44 -46.50
CA LEU A 933 7.21 -4.99 -47.43
C LEU A 933 7.72 -6.29 -48.05
N SER A 934 7.10 -7.40 -47.69
CA SER A 934 7.39 -8.76 -48.17
C SER A 934 6.16 -9.35 -48.87
N ASP A 935 6.25 -9.55 -50.19
CA ASP A 935 5.17 -10.08 -51.04
C ASP A 935 3.82 -9.35 -50.89
N VAL A 936 3.84 -8.04 -51.18
CA VAL A 936 2.68 -7.14 -51.05
C VAL A 936 2.10 -6.75 -52.40
N LYS A 937 0.78 -6.82 -52.59
CA LYS A 937 0.14 -6.43 -53.85
C LYS A 937 0.26 -4.94 -54.11
N SER A 938 -0.20 -4.08 -53.20
CA SER A 938 -0.06 -2.65 -53.40
C SER A 938 -0.01 -1.86 -52.10
N VAL A 939 0.82 -0.83 -52.05
CA VAL A 939 0.84 0.16 -50.97
C VAL A 939 0.99 1.58 -51.53
N SER A 940 0.37 2.56 -50.87
CA SER A 940 0.49 3.99 -51.17
C SER A 940 0.92 4.78 -49.93
N PHE A 941 1.86 5.71 -50.10
CA PHE A 941 2.24 6.69 -49.08
C PHE A 941 1.96 8.09 -49.59
N LYS A 942 1.22 8.89 -48.81
CA LYS A 942 0.87 10.28 -49.13
C LYS A 942 1.27 11.19 -47.99
N ALA A 943 2.09 12.21 -48.30
CA ALA A 943 2.53 13.21 -47.33
C ALA A 943 3.09 12.61 -46.02
N CYS A 944 3.84 11.51 -46.11
CA CYS A 944 4.43 10.86 -44.93
C CYS A 944 5.87 11.35 -44.69
N THR A 945 6.34 11.30 -43.46
CA THR A 945 7.73 11.65 -43.10
C THR A 945 8.46 10.40 -42.61
N PHE A 946 9.69 10.17 -43.06
CA PHE A 946 10.59 9.13 -42.57
C PHE A 946 11.88 9.82 -42.16
N LYS A 947 12.20 9.87 -40.86
CA LYS A 947 13.29 10.72 -40.39
C LYS A 947 14.05 10.13 -39.20
N ASN A 948 15.37 10.26 -39.26
CA ASN A 948 16.22 10.19 -38.07
C ASN A 948 16.55 11.61 -37.60
N GLU A 949 16.11 11.96 -36.39
CA GLU A 949 16.29 13.28 -35.78
C GLU A 949 17.68 13.46 -35.17
N SER A 950 18.33 12.35 -34.79
CA SER A 950 19.64 12.31 -34.14
C SER A 950 20.64 11.49 -34.96
N PRO A 951 20.93 11.87 -36.23
CA PRO A 951 21.82 11.10 -37.10
C PRO A 951 23.25 10.96 -36.59
N GLU A 952 23.69 11.88 -35.74
CA GLU A 952 25.03 11.86 -35.14
C GLU A 952 25.19 10.74 -34.10
N SER A 953 24.08 10.21 -33.57
CA SER A 953 24.07 9.12 -32.58
C SER A 953 24.29 7.74 -33.19
N TYR A 954 24.28 7.62 -34.52
CA TYR A 954 24.38 6.35 -35.23
C TYR A 954 25.44 6.41 -36.33
N ASP A 955 26.11 5.28 -36.55
CA ASP A 955 26.90 5.12 -37.76
C ASP A 955 26.02 5.33 -39.01
N ILE A 956 26.60 5.87 -40.07
CA ILE A 956 25.87 6.18 -41.30
C ILE A 956 25.20 4.94 -41.94
N ASN A 957 25.71 3.73 -41.69
CA ASN A 957 25.13 2.47 -42.13
C ASN A 957 24.12 1.85 -41.14
N SER A 958 23.96 2.45 -39.97
CA SER A 958 23.12 1.97 -38.87
C SER A 958 22.02 2.97 -38.48
N ARG A 959 21.64 3.89 -39.39
CA ARG A 959 20.55 4.87 -39.20
C ARG A 959 19.18 4.32 -39.59
N GLY A 960 19.15 3.11 -40.11
CA GLY A 960 17.94 2.47 -40.60
C GLY A 960 17.50 2.93 -41.99
N SER A 961 16.44 2.30 -42.49
CA SER A 961 15.86 2.55 -43.82
C SER A 961 14.44 3.11 -43.71
N GLY A 962 14.05 3.97 -44.65
CA GLY A 962 12.68 4.48 -44.72
C GLY A 962 11.69 3.38 -45.08
N ILE A 963 11.86 2.82 -46.29
CA ILE A 963 11.05 1.69 -46.77
C ILE A 963 11.98 0.61 -47.31
N LYS A 964 11.86 -0.61 -46.79
CA LYS A 964 12.53 -1.81 -47.31
C LYS A 964 11.54 -2.68 -48.09
N ILE A 965 11.91 -3.09 -49.30
CA ILE A 965 11.05 -3.84 -50.23
C ILE A 965 11.77 -5.12 -50.68
N SER A 966 11.29 -6.26 -50.20
CA SER A 966 11.71 -7.61 -50.65
C SER A 966 10.72 -8.24 -51.63
N GLY A 967 9.47 -7.76 -51.67
CA GLY A 967 8.51 -8.16 -52.70
C GLY A 967 7.28 -7.27 -52.73
N ALA A 968 7.01 -6.60 -53.87
CA ALA A 968 5.76 -5.87 -54.06
C ALA A 968 5.33 -5.77 -55.53
N THR A 969 4.02 -5.89 -55.81
CA THR A 969 3.48 -5.67 -57.18
C THR A 969 3.37 -4.18 -57.50
N SER A 970 3.03 -3.33 -56.53
CA SER A 970 2.83 -1.89 -56.73
C SER A 970 3.20 -1.07 -55.47
N VAL A 971 4.09 -0.09 -55.61
CA VAL A 971 4.41 0.86 -54.54
C VAL A 971 4.24 2.28 -55.06
N ASN A 972 3.40 3.09 -54.41
CA ASN A 972 3.13 4.47 -54.85
C ASN A 972 3.48 5.46 -53.74
N LEU A 973 4.35 6.42 -54.03
CA LEU A 973 4.62 7.57 -53.18
C LEU A 973 4.10 8.80 -53.92
N LEU A 974 3.07 9.44 -53.36
CA LEU A 974 2.31 10.50 -54.02
C LEU A 974 2.22 11.74 -53.12
N PRO A 975 2.12 12.95 -53.69
CA PRO A 975 1.85 14.14 -52.89
C PRO A 975 0.41 14.18 -52.38
N LEU A 976 0.17 14.85 -51.26
CA LEU A 976 -1.16 15.26 -50.81
C LEU A 976 -1.38 16.74 -51.19
N CYS A 977 -2.57 17.12 -51.64
CA CYS A 977 -2.84 18.53 -51.91
C CYS A 977 -3.33 19.23 -50.64
N SER A 978 -2.69 20.34 -50.26
CA SER A 978 -3.09 21.13 -49.10
C SER A 978 -4.39 21.94 -49.30
N HIS A 979 -4.98 21.89 -50.50
CA HIS A 979 -6.23 22.56 -50.86
C HIS A 979 -7.23 21.58 -51.47
N LEU A 980 -8.52 21.86 -51.28
CA LEU A 980 -9.61 21.22 -52.00
C LEU A 980 -9.48 21.56 -53.49
N LEU A 981 -9.40 20.53 -54.32
CA LEU A 981 -9.37 20.64 -55.77
C LEU A 981 -10.80 20.59 -56.30
N ASP A 982 -11.14 21.47 -57.25
CA ASP A 982 -12.32 21.31 -58.08
C ASP A 982 -12.14 20.11 -59.03
N VAL A 983 -13.26 19.53 -59.48
CA VAL A 983 -13.25 18.31 -60.31
C VAL A 983 -12.45 18.54 -61.60
N GLY A 984 -11.28 17.89 -61.71
CA GLY A 984 -10.42 17.91 -62.90
C GLY A 984 -9.19 18.81 -62.82
N GLU A 985 -8.98 19.55 -61.73
CA GLU A 985 -7.74 20.32 -61.51
C GLU A 985 -6.61 19.47 -60.91
N SER A 986 -5.37 19.72 -61.35
CA SER A 986 -4.15 19.11 -60.81
C SER A 986 -3.57 19.97 -59.68
N CYS A 987 -3.11 19.35 -58.59
CA CYS A 987 -2.47 20.07 -57.49
C CYS A 987 -1.20 20.81 -57.94
N LEU A 988 -1.17 22.14 -57.78
CA LEU A 988 -0.01 22.97 -58.08
C LEU A 988 1.17 22.65 -57.16
N ASP A 989 2.40 22.76 -57.65
CA ASP A 989 3.60 22.29 -56.95
C ASP A 989 3.80 22.91 -55.56
N HIS A 990 3.43 24.18 -55.35
CA HIS A 990 3.55 24.85 -54.05
C HIS A 990 2.45 24.46 -53.04
N TYR A 991 1.39 23.78 -53.49
CA TYR A 991 0.34 23.21 -52.64
C TYR A 991 0.50 21.70 -52.41
N LYS A 992 1.50 21.07 -53.04
CA LYS A 992 1.83 19.66 -52.81
C LYS A 992 2.57 19.51 -51.48
N ILE A 993 1.96 18.79 -50.55
CA ILE A 993 2.61 18.27 -49.36
C ILE A 993 3.35 17.00 -49.76
N ARG A 994 4.67 17.03 -49.60
CA ARG A 994 5.60 16.00 -50.09
C ARG A 994 5.82 14.92 -49.05
N THR A 995 6.05 13.68 -49.50
CA THR A 995 6.62 12.64 -48.64
C THR A 995 8.11 12.91 -48.47
N ILE A 996 8.62 12.85 -47.24
CA ILE A 996 9.99 13.23 -46.87
C ILE A 996 10.75 12.02 -46.35
N PHE A 997 11.98 11.81 -46.81
CA PHE A 997 12.96 10.87 -46.26
C PHE A 997 14.18 11.65 -45.81
N GLN A 998 14.55 11.61 -44.54
CA GLN A 998 15.61 12.46 -44.02
C GLN A 998 16.58 11.74 -43.07
N ASN A 999 17.88 11.95 -43.27
CA ASN A 999 18.95 11.49 -42.39
C ASN A 999 19.06 9.95 -42.23
N LEU A 1000 18.63 9.16 -43.20
CA LEU A 1000 18.59 7.69 -43.13
C LEU A 1000 19.79 7.03 -43.81
N THR A 1001 20.02 5.75 -43.53
CA THR A 1001 20.97 4.93 -44.32
C THR A 1001 20.43 4.75 -45.74
N TYR A 1002 19.16 4.36 -45.86
CA TYR A 1002 18.43 4.35 -47.13
C TYR A 1002 17.10 5.11 -46.98
N GLY A 1003 16.75 5.99 -47.93
CA GLY A 1003 15.35 6.44 -48.03
C GLY A 1003 14.45 5.29 -48.45
N ILE A 1004 14.81 4.60 -49.54
CA ILE A 1004 14.18 3.37 -50.00
C ILE A 1004 15.28 2.33 -50.29
N ASP A 1005 15.16 1.15 -49.69
CA ASP A 1005 16.01 -0.01 -49.92
C ASP A 1005 15.22 -1.12 -50.60
N CYS A 1006 15.60 -1.45 -51.82
CA CYS A 1006 15.03 -2.54 -52.58
C CYS A 1006 16.14 -3.37 -53.21
N SER A 1007 17.06 -3.83 -52.38
CA SER A 1007 18.21 -4.66 -52.79
C SER A 1007 17.84 -6.12 -53.07
N GLU A 1008 16.75 -6.61 -52.48
CA GLU A 1008 16.36 -8.03 -52.46
C GLU A 1008 15.00 -8.29 -53.12
N ASN A 1009 14.52 -7.46 -54.04
CA ASN A 1009 13.21 -7.71 -54.67
C ASN A 1009 13.27 -8.81 -55.73
N TYR A 1010 12.34 -9.75 -55.70
CA TYR A 1010 12.34 -10.92 -56.60
C TYR A 1010 11.14 -10.97 -57.58
N GLY A 1011 10.24 -9.98 -57.60
CA GLY A 1011 8.97 -10.05 -58.34
C GLY A 1011 9.02 -9.64 -59.83
N GLU A 1012 8.56 -10.52 -60.73
CA GLU A 1012 8.57 -10.31 -62.20
C GLU A 1012 7.56 -9.26 -62.75
N THR A 1013 6.63 -8.76 -61.93
CA THR A 1013 5.56 -7.81 -62.34
C THR A 1013 5.44 -6.58 -61.45
N SER A 1014 6.56 -6.10 -60.89
CA SER A 1014 6.62 -5.02 -59.91
C SER A 1014 6.63 -3.62 -60.56
N TYR A 1015 5.82 -2.70 -60.04
CA TYR A 1015 5.74 -1.27 -60.39
C TYR A 1015 6.04 -0.40 -59.17
N ILE A 1016 6.84 0.65 -59.35
CA ILE A 1016 7.00 1.69 -58.33
C ILE A 1016 6.87 3.09 -58.94
N LYS A 1017 6.06 3.92 -58.31
CA LYS A 1017 5.91 5.34 -58.62
C LYS A 1017 6.37 6.17 -57.43
N ILE A 1018 7.33 7.06 -57.67
CA ILE A 1018 7.82 8.05 -56.71
C ILE A 1018 7.57 9.43 -57.28
N GLU A 1019 6.56 10.13 -56.78
CA GLU A 1019 6.15 11.44 -57.28
C GLU A 1019 6.22 12.49 -56.17
N SER A 1020 6.85 13.63 -56.48
CA SER A 1020 6.88 14.82 -55.61
C SER A 1020 7.39 14.54 -54.19
N CYS A 1021 8.34 13.62 -54.01
CA CYS A 1021 8.98 13.31 -52.74
C CYS A 1021 10.26 14.12 -52.53
N GLU A 1022 10.75 14.16 -51.28
CA GLU A 1022 11.98 14.83 -50.88
C GLU A 1022 12.89 13.88 -50.09
N PHE A 1023 14.10 13.63 -50.58
CA PHE A 1023 15.12 12.80 -49.96
C PHE A 1023 16.25 13.72 -49.49
N LYS A 1024 16.38 13.92 -48.19
CA LYS A 1024 17.25 14.93 -47.59
C LYS A 1024 18.33 14.33 -46.70
N ASP A 1025 19.59 14.53 -47.05
CA ASP A 1025 20.75 14.15 -46.24
C ASP A 1025 20.79 12.63 -45.89
N ASN A 1026 20.08 11.81 -46.65
CA ASN A 1026 20.21 10.35 -46.58
C ASN A 1026 21.57 9.93 -47.16
N PHE A 1027 22.15 8.86 -46.63
CA PHE A 1027 23.37 8.29 -47.22
C PHE A 1027 23.07 7.74 -48.62
N ARG A 1028 21.95 7.04 -48.75
CA ARG A 1028 21.43 6.53 -50.02
C ARG A 1028 19.96 6.94 -50.16
N GLY A 1029 19.59 7.60 -51.24
CA GLY A 1029 18.23 8.11 -51.46
C GLY A 1029 17.25 6.98 -51.76
N ALA A 1030 17.26 6.44 -52.98
CA ALA A 1030 16.45 5.28 -53.35
C ALA A 1030 17.29 4.26 -54.14
N LEU A 1031 17.39 3.02 -53.63
CA LEU A 1031 17.90 1.87 -54.36
C LEU A 1031 16.72 1.03 -54.84
N LEU A 1032 16.58 0.84 -56.15
CA LEU A 1032 15.46 0.13 -56.76
C LEU A 1032 15.99 -0.99 -57.65
N ALA A 1033 16.01 -2.23 -57.14
CA ALA A 1033 16.39 -3.41 -57.92
C ALA A 1033 15.16 -4.19 -58.40
N ASN A 1034 15.30 -4.84 -59.57
CA ASN A 1034 14.38 -5.85 -60.09
C ASN A 1034 12.93 -5.36 -60.33
N PHE A 1035 12.73 -4.07 -60.60
CA PHE A 1035 11.41 -3.54 -61.00
C PHE A 1035 11.13 -3.68 -62.51
N SER A 1036 9.91 -4.05 -62.86
CA SER A 1036 9.46 -4.07 -64.26
C SER A 1036 9.21 -2.67 -64.82
N ASN A 1037 8.59 -1.80 -64.02
CA ASN A 1037 8.28 -0.42 -64.40
C ASN A 1037 8.57 0.53 -63.23
N ILE A 1038 9.25 1.64 -63.50
CA ILE A 1038 9.57 2.67 -62.50
C ILE A 1038 9.16 4.04 -63.04
N ASP A 1039 8.42 4.83 -62.25
CA ASP A 1039 8.17 6.25 -62.54
C ASP A 1039 8.73 7.13 -61.42
N ILE A 1040 9.76 7.93 -61.71
CA ILE A 1040 10.37 8.90 -60.77
C ILE A 1040 10.07 10.31 -61.28
N LEU A 1041 9.14 11.02 -60.67
CA LEU A 1041 8.58 12.28 -61.18
C LEU A 1041 8.67 13.43 -60.16
N SER A 1042 9.27 14.55 -60.56
CA SER A 1042 9.25 15.82 -59.79
C SER A 1042 9.78 15.74 -58.34
N ASN A 1043 10.72 14.83 -58.06
CA ASN A 1043 11.31 14.62 -56.74
C ASN A 1043 12.53 15.52 -56.48
N ARG A 1044 12.94 15.63 -55.21
CA ARG A 1044 14.14 16.35 -54.79
C ARG A 1044 15.06 15.42 -54.02
N PHE A 1045 16.29 15.23 -54.50
CA PHE A 1045 17.33 14.43 -53.88
C PHE A 1045 18.49 15.34 -53.44
N TYR A 1046 18.65 15.48 -52.12
CA TYR A 1046 19.78 16.14 -51.46
C TYR A 1046 20.66 15.07 -50.83
N VAL A 1047 21.75 14.67 -51.49
CA VAL A 1047 22.61 13.55 -51.02
C VAL A 1047 23.48 13.99 -49.83
N GLY A 1048 23.50 13.18 -48.76
CA GLY A 1048 24.24 13.43 -47.52
C GLY A 1048 25.77 13.25 -47.64
N TYR A 1049 26.50 13.67 -46.60
CA TYR A 1049 27.98 13.76 -46.53
C TYR A 1049 28.68 12.40 -46.27
N ILE A 1050 29.84 12.17 -46.89
CA ILE A 1050 30.83 11.13 -46.54
C ILE A 1050 31.93 11.82 -45.73
N ASN A 1051 32.15 11.42 -44.47
CA ASN A 1051 33.17 12.05 -43.63
C ASN A 1051 34.58 11.60 -44.03
N ASP A 1052 35.54 12.54 -44.12
CA ASP A 1052 36.94 12.30 -44.52
C ASP A 1052 37.72 11.38 -43.55
N ASN A 1053 37.12 11.02 -42.40
CA ASN A 1053 37.68 10.11 -41.40
C ASN A 1053 37.30 8.63 -41.60
N TYR A 1054 36.48 8.30 -42.61
CA TYR A 1054 36.32 6.91 -43.04
C TYR A 1054 37.56 6.53 -43.85
N ASP A 1055 38.51 5.86 -43.21
CA ASP A 1055 39.75 5.39 -43.83
C ASP A 1055 39.39 4.32 -44.89
N VAL A 1056 39.25 4.75 -46.14
CA VAL A 1056 38.93 3.90 -47.31
C VAL A 1056 40.11 2.96 -47.66
N ASN A 1057 41.07 2.78 -46.77
CA ASN A 1057 42.32 2.06 -47.03
C ASN A 1057 42.35 0.63 -46.49
N GLU A 1058 41.31 0.11 -45.82
CA GLU A 1058 41.36 -1.23 -45.21
C GLU A 1058 40.34 -2.27 -45.69
N TYR A 1059 39.57 -2.00 -46.75
CA TYR A 1059 38.83 -3.07 -47.44
C TYR A 1059 39.23 -3.14 -48.91
N SER A 1060 39.62 -4.36 -49.30
CA SER A 1060 40.05 -4.72 -50.65
C SER A 1060 39.06 -4.24 -51.71
N TYR A 1061 39.60 -3.67 -52.78
CA TYR A 1061 38.95 -3.54 -54.08
C TYR A 1061 38.27 -4.86 -54.46
N ASP A 1062 36.98 -4.98 -54.18
CA ASP A 1062 36.10 -6.00 -54.72
C ASP A 1062 35.04 -5.27 -55.54
N GLU A 1063 34.76 -5.73 -56.75
CA GLU A 1063 33.93 -5.02 -57.76
C GLU A 1063 32.43 -4.92 -57.40
N ASN A 1064 32.07 -5.21 -56.14
CA ASN A 1064 30.71 -5.21 -55.59
C ASN A 1064 30.46 -4.05 -54.60
N ASP A 1065 31.19 -2.95 -54.72
CA ASP A 1065 31.34 -1.99 -53.63
C ASP A 1065 30.07 -1.16 -53.35
N TYR A 1066 29.36 -1.52 -52.27
CA TYR A 1066 28.19 -0.82 -51.70
C TYR A 1066 28.58 0.48 -50.94
N THR A 1067 29.80 1.00 -51.08
CA THR A 1067 30.40 2.06 -50.25
C THR A 1067 30.07 3.50 -50.67
N SER A 1068 29.31 3.71 -51.75
CA SER A 1068 29.06 5.05 -52.31
C SER A 1068 27.71 5.65 -51.88
N ALA A 1069 27.71 6.95 -51.54
CA ALA A 1069 26.49 7.74 -51.35
C ALA A 1069 25.84 8.08 -52.71
N TYR A 1070 24.51 7.99 -52.83
CA TYR A 1070 23.79 8.31 -54.08
C TYR A 1070 22.35 8.78 -53.83
N GLY A 1071 21.79 9.53 -54.77
CA GLY A 1071 20.37 9.93 -54.74
C GLY A 1071 19.43 8.83 -55.25
N LEU A 1072 19.76 8.23 -56.39
CA LEU A 1072 18.94 7.19 -57.04
C LEU A 1072 19.88 6.13 -57.64
N TYR A 1073 19.58 4.85 -57.41
CA TYR A 1073 20.30 3.72 -57.98
C TYR A 1073 19.30 2.69 -58.52
N LEU A 1074 19.39 2.38 -59.81
CA LEU A 1074 18.53 1.40 -60.48
C LEU A 1074 19.36 0.18 -60.87
N SER A 1075 18.86 -1.02 -60.58
CA SER A 1075 19.54 -2.27 -60.96
C SER A 1075 18.57 -3.30 -61.50
N ASN A 1076 18.92 -3.94 -62.62
CA ASN A 1076 18.12 -4.99 -63.24
C ASN A 1076 16.65 -4.59 -63.49
N THR A 1077 16.42 -3.34 -63.92
CA THR A 1077 15.09 -2.78 -64.21
C THR A 1077 14.81 -2.82 -65.72
N ARG A 1078 13.55 -3.07 -66.12
CA ARG A 1078 13.19 -3.22 -67.55
C ARG A 1078 12.76 -1.91 -68.21
N ASN A 1079 11.82 -1.18 -67.60
CA ASN A 1079 11.32 0.10 -68.09
C ASN A 1079 11.35 1.15 -66.98
N TYR A 1080 11.73 2.40 -67.33
CA TYR A 1080 11.71 3.51 -66.38
C TYR A 1080 11.42 4.85 -67.04
N THR A 1081 10.73 5.72 -66.30
CA THR A 1081 10.49 7.14 -66.60
C THR A 1081 11.13 7.97 -65.49
N ILE A 1082 11.99 8.94 -65.83
CA ILE A 1082 12.63 9.85 -64.86
C ILE A 1082 12.48 11.27 -65.39
N GLU A 1083 11.57 12.05 -64.80
CA GLU A 1083 11.22 13.39 -65.29
C GLU A 1083 11.16 14.42 -64.15
N GLU A 1084 11.63 15.63 -64.42
CA GLU A 1084 11.53 16.81 -63.54
C GLU A 1084 12.15 16.66 -62.13
N ASN A 1085 13.08 15.72 -61.93
CA ASN A 1085 13.74 15.52 -60.65
C ASN A 1085 14.93 16.48 -60.45
N LEU A 1086 15.10 16.97 -59.23
CA LEU A 1086 16.25 17.76 -58.79
C LEU A 1086 17.22 16.87 -58.02
N PHE A 1087 18.48 16.78 -58.47
CA PHE A 1087 19.57 16.16 -57.73
C PHE A 1087 20.60 17.23 -57.32
N THR A 1088 20.89 17.33 -56.03
CA THR A 1088 21.81 18.33 -55.48
C THR A 1088 22.60 17.77 -54.29
N THR A 1089 23.69 18.44 -53.93
CA THR A 1089 24.49 18.16 -52.74
C THR A 1089 24.85 19.46 -52.04
N ASN A 1090 24.67 19.52 -50.72
CA ASN A 1090 24.77 20.75 -49.94
C ASN A 1090 26.13 20.93 -49.22
N LYS A 1091 27.08 19.99 -49.36
CA LYS A 1091 28.37 20.02 -48.64
C LYS A 1091 29.53 19.62 -49.57
N ILE A 1092 30.08 20.59 -50.31
CA ILE A 1092 31.28 20.41 -51.13
C ILE A 1092 32.51 20.40 -50.21
N GLY A 1093 32.99 19.22 -49.85
CA GLY A 1093 34.32 19.04 -49.24
C GLY A 1093 35.41 19.24 -50.28
N VAL A 1094 36.37 20.12 -50.01
CA VAL A 1094 37.54 20.37 -50.86
C VAL A 1094 38.55 19.24 -50.59
N GLY A 1095 38.42 18.12 -51.31
CA GLY A 1095 39.34 16.98 -51.27
C GLY A 1095 39.39 16.28 -52.63
N ARG A 1096 40.57 15.84 -53.06
CA ARG A 1096 40.94 15.56 -54.47
C ARG A 1096 39.94 14.68 -55.26
N PRO A 1097 39.72 14.98 -56.57
CA PRO A 1097 38.89 14.16 -57.43
C PRO A 1097 39.66 12.90 -57.83
N SER A 1098 39.38 11.80 -57.15
CA SER A 1098 39.59 10.46 -57.74
C SER A 1098 38.24 9.76 -57.81
N ASN A 1099 37.64 9.85 -59.01
CA ASN A 1099 36.61 8.96 -59.54
C ASN A 1099 35.16 9.04 -59.00
N CYS A 1100 34.64 10.23 -58.68
CA CYS A 1100 33.18 10.46 -58.77
C CYS A 1100 32.77 10.61 -60.24
N GLY A 1101 32.69 9.48 -60.95
CA GLY A 1101 32.02 9.43 -62.24
C GLY A 1101 30.51 9.47 -62.01
N LEU A 1102 29.86 10.56 -62.45
CA LEU A 1102 28.46 10.52 -62.86
C LEU A 1102 28.35 9.46 -63.96
N ARG A 1103 27.96 8.23 -63.61
CA ARG A 1103 27.50 7.26 -64.61
C ARG A 1103 26.06 7.65 -64.95
N ASN A 1104 25.90 8.24 -66.14
CA ASN A 1104 24.61 8.38 -66.82
C ASN A 1104 23.99 7.02 -67.10
#